data_AF-A0A4U5VXS6-F1
#
_entry.id   AF-A0A4U5VXS6-F1
#
_cell.length_a   1.000
_cell.length_b   1.000
_cell.length_c   1.000
_cell.angle_alpha   90.00
_cell.angle_beta   90.00
_cell.angle_gamma   90.00
#
_symmetry.space_group_name_H-M   'P 1'
#
loop_
_entity.id
_entity.type
_entity.pdbx_description
1 polymer ?
#
loop_
_entity_poly.entity_id
_entity_poly.type
_entity_poly.pdbx_seq_one_letter_code
_entity_poly.pdbx_strand_id
1 'polypeptide(L)'
;MDKPDPDARLKEVMDRFTALLTRHNFLTRKNNEELLLDKLQGLVTNIKWSPEDATELFESLLKRFNSTPNDRSHLLPWMLKMLHCVEINFITPSWKKTLIELVQDKTVTDEDLESHLTKDTEKKLDEIIEEIKQQKLNQIDEQLLDKVKDIVSSVNSVLSSQNDGSQLSGLKEDLLRLCQAAEKTHFRPRVTQMVSWCVMALSETGRLIQVGTGEGKSCTVAMFAAFRALRGEKVDIMSSSSVLAERDLGEWKNFYEALNITVNCNTNKTDEDRKKTCYNCQVVYGTVEEFAGDWLRHNFQRKDTFGQRTFQCAIVDEVDSLMLDKGHHVVYIGTDMPALQHLNALLAFIWATVNQYSKIGTGVTVGRKYPFLHVVLENVTKGKGVDQFTILQMAEDTGVLAKGSVKDLRTNLSLLTEKTESVTANQLATFFKTVERRFPSCQFSLHCINSDGSIEELDREPQQEIAGRQRVPLLLIDGGFCRYMYSDRNSVLRAIEAEIEHVLHFTPCEVSQDQGSCYVPGFLSDLVESKLTVWIENAVNAQTMSKDHEYILETHGVVPVDYSCTGVVENNVKWTDGPQQFLEMKHQSKLSDMTAITNYMSNVGLLQKYGSQIFGVSGTLGQQAEIETLQKIYEGIETCQIPLFKRRKLFEVEGVIVDDEKEWVEKICNVVTEQVNHTPYRSPRAVLIICETIKQAKDLSRALEDTVPHKKLYISNNMDNTAITSRKLQAGEVIIGTNLAGRGTDIKVSEDVKTAGGLFVLQTFLPKNARVEAQAFGRTARQGSPGSAQLIVCCSHLSEPLQLLVLIKKHHSLIEGIFDITPLHRDHFVTQLRSYQNRYSDEQTKHMSLTLLRILTKNADSEIEIVKKIRDDSVAERLASYLEHDIPKIKKEQELFSQYLEILDEVYKSSNNKPADSTLSAMNEFWGIWLLTRFNVNDSIEELKSKLTGDLETAREKLGQGESPLSNLHHYIAFGNELREKGNLAESIKMYTKAIQKDQCWAAVAYYNRAFASLTQQDRHQDLNCLDRALEDLQNAYKSVELYYEQIEVSCRYSKQRTKDPKSDSMTRFDHHMTARIKALLFFQLNITEAIKKVDRAREGGGNVKVTKSLVYFLAPVQYLLPMVDPLTESMSLIHSRDLLKILQLINHPLLDIFNELRCLESLGLTHVCTLDTRFSLGGFFTKMHRNIRRALD
;
A
#
# COMPACT_ATOMS: atom_id res chain seq x y z
N MET A 1 -28.30 26.21 -59.74
CA MET A 1 -26.96 26.77 -59.43
C MET A 1 -26.73 26.48 -57.96
N ASP A 2 -26.28 25.27 -57.65
CA ASP A 2 -26.00 24.88 -56.27
C ASP A 2 -24.49 24.99 -56.05
N LYS A 3 -24.10 25.93 -55.19
CA LYS A 3 -22.73 26.05 -54.70
C LYS A 3 -22.42 24.81 -53.84
N PRO A 4 -21.26 24.18 -53.99
CA PRO A 4 -20.88 23.12 -53.07
C PRO A 4 -20.59 23.70 -51.69
N ASP A 5 -21.03 22.97 -50.68
CA ASP A 5 -20.90 23.24 -49.25
C ASP A 5 -19.43 23.50 -48.85
N PRO A 6 -19.10 24.67 -48.27
CA PRO A 6 -17.74 24.98 -47.84
C PRO A 6 -17.20 24.02 -46.77
N ASP A 7 -18.04 23.38 -45.95
CA ASP A 7 -17.62 22.41 -44.94
C ASP A 7 -17.15 21.08 -45.57
N ALA A 8 -17.76 20.66 -46.68
CA ALA A 8 -17.35 19.46 -47.40
C ALA A 8 -15.96 19.63 -48.05
N ARG A 9 -15.65 20.83 -48.54
CA ARG A 9 -14.32 21.16 -49.10
C ARG A 9 -13.27 21.29 -48.01
N LEU A 10 -13.62 21.87 -46.85
CA LEU A 10 -12.71 21.95 -45.71
C LEU A 10 -12.41 20.56 -45.16
N LYS A 11 -13.42 19.69 -45.08
CA LYS A 11 -13.27 18.29 -44.65
C LYS A 11 -12.48 17.46 -45.65
N GLU A 12 -12.68 17.62 -46.95
CA GLU A 12 -11.86 16.94 -47.97
C GLU A 12 -10.41 17.44 -47.98
N VAL A 13 -10.19 18.74 -47.75
CA VAL A 13 -8.83 19.29 -47.58
C VAL A 13 -8.20 18.76 -46.31
N MET A 14 -8.91 18.74 -45.18
CA MET A 14 -8.43 18.19 -43.91
C MET A 14 -8.19 16.68 -43.98
N ASP A 15 -9.04 15.91 -44.66
CA ASP A 15 -8.86 14.47 -44.86
C ASP A 15 -7.69 14.18 -45.81
N ARG A 16 -7.48 14.99 -46.85
CA ARG A 16 -6.26 14.91 -47.69
C ARG A 16 -5.01 15.38 -46.96
N PHE A 17 -5.09 16.37 -46.08
CA PHE A 17 -3.99 16.85 -45.25
C PHE A 17 -3.63 15.82 -44.16
N THR A 18 -4.65 15.21 -43.55
CA THR A 18 -4.51 14.11 -42.58
C THR A 18 -3.98 12.87 -43.27
N ALA A 19 -4.38 12.56 -44.52
CA ALA A 19 -3.81 11.48 -45.33
C ALA A 19 -2.35 11.74 -45.79
N LEU A 20 -1.97 13.02 -45.96
CA LEU A 20 -0.58 13.44 -46.22
C LEU A 20 0.29 13.36 -44.96
N LEU A 21 -0.27 13.68 -43.79
CA LEU A 21 0.40 13.57 -42.49
C LEU A 21 0.48 12.12 -42.00
N THR A 22 -0.56 11.30 -42.19
CA THR A 22 -0.55 9.86 -41.84
C THR A 22 0.31 9.02 -42.78
N ARG A 23 0.59 9.48 -44.01
CA ARG A 23 1.61 8.84 -44.88
C ARG A 23 3.05 9.03 -44.41
N HIS A 24 3.31 9.96 -43.49
CA HIS A 24 4.65 10.20 -42.94
C HIS A 24 4.89 9.57 -41.54
N ASN A 25 3.90 8.91 -40.94
CA ASN A 25 4.03 8.25 -39.63
C ASN A 25 3.82 6.73 -39.72
N PHE A 26 4.59 6.05 -40.57
CA PHE A 26 4.73 4.61 -40.51
C PHE A 26 6.19 4.24 -40.27
N LEU A 27 6.44 3.64 -39.10
CA LEU A 27 7.53 2.74 -38.69
C LEU A 27 8.53 2.32 -39.79
N THR A 28 9.31 3.25 -40.31
CA THR A 28 10.50 2.95 -41.10
C THR A 28 11.69 2.96 -40.16
N ARG A 29 12.50 1.89 -40.19
CA ARG A 29 13.87 1.91 -39.64
C ARG A 29 14.51 3.24 -40.00
N LYS A 30 14.84 4.07 -39.00
CA LYS A 30 15.54 5.34 -39.24
C LYS A 30 16.80 5.05 -40.04
N ASN A 31 16.99 5.78 -41.13
CA ASN A 31 18.24 5.69 -41.90
C ASN A 31 19.38 6.36 -41.09
N ASN A 32 20.62 5.93 -41.31
CA ASN A 32 21.77 6.36 -40.51
C ASN A 32 21.99 7.89 -40.50
N GLU A 33 21.54 8.59 -41.54
CA GLU A 33 21.58 10.05 -41.69
C GLU A 33 20.65 10.77 -40.71
N GLU A 34 19.43 10.27 -40.52
CA GLU A 34 18.48 10.81 -39.55
C GLU A 34 18.99 10.57 -38.12
N LEU A 35 19.55 9.39 -37.88
CA LEU A 35 20.14 9.06 -36.59
C LEU A 35 21.32 9.99 -36.25
N LEU A 36 22.14 10.37 -37.23
CA LEU A 36 23.23 11.33 -37.03
C LEU A 36 22.70 12.70 -36.58
N LEU A 37 21.65 13.18 -37.25
CA LEU A 37 21.02 14.45 -36.92
C LEU A 37 20.39 14.42 -35.51
N ASP A 38 19.73 13.32 -35.16
CA ASP A 38 19.13 13.13 -33.84
C ASP A 38 20.20 13.10 -32.73
N LYS A 39 21.35 12.45 -32.96
CA LYS A 39 22.48 12.49 -32.00
C LYS A 39 23.04 13.90 -31.83
N LEU A 40 23.20 14.66 -32.91
CA LEU A 40 23.66 16.05 -32.86
C LEU A 40 22.66 16.96 -32.12
N GLN A 41 21.37 16.77 -32.35
CA GLN A 41 20.33 17.42 -31.55
C GLN A 41 20.39 16.99 -30.08
N GLY A 42 20.67 15.72 -29.82
CA GLY A 42 20.87 15.16 -28.48
C GLY A 42 21.97 15.87 -27.69
N LEU A 43 23.05 16.32 -28.35
CA LEU A 43 24.09 17.11 -27.69
C LEU A 43 23.56 18.44 -27.14
N VAL A 44 22.70 19.12 -27.91
CA VAL A 44 22.11 20.42 -27.53
C VAL A 44 21.01 20.24 -26.50
N THR A 45 20.09 19.31 -26.75
CA THR A 45 18.89 19.08 -25.91
C THR A 45 19.23 18.39 -24.60
N ASN A 46 20.03 17.32 -24.63
CA ASN A 46 20.29 16.44 -23.49
C ASN A 46 21.61 16.74 -22.76
N ILE A 47 22.67 17.13 -23.49
CA ILE A 47 24.00 17.45 -22.89
C ILE A 47 24.19 18.96 -22.69
N LYS A 48 23.22 19.78 -23.15
CA LYS A 48 23.21 21.24 -23.03
C LYS A 48 24.42 21.92 -23.69
N TRP A 49 24.89 21.37 -24.82
CA TRP A 49 25.83 22.06 -25.71
C TRP A 49 25.14 23.26 -26.38
N SER A 50 25.90 24.30 -26.72
CA SER A 50 25.34 25.35 -27.59
C SER A 50 25.16 24.79 -29.01
N PRO A 51 24.14 25.26 -29.76
CA PRO A 51 23.98 24.93 -31.18
C PRO A 51 25.26 25.14 -32.00
N GLU A 52 26.01 26.19 -31.66
CA GLU A 52 27.29 26.52 -32.28
C GLU A 52 28.35 25.44 -31.98
N ASP A 53 28.45 24.97 -30.74
CA ASP A 53 29.43 23.94 -30.34
C ASP A 53 29.16 22.60 -31.02
N ALA A 54 27.89 22.19 -31.10
CA ALA A 54 27.51 20.94 -31.76
C ALA A 54 27.80 21.00 -33.27
N THR A 55 27.60 22.17 -33.88
CA THR A 55 27.94 22.42 -35.30
C THR A 55 29.47 22.42 -35.51
N GLU A 56 30.24 23.02 -34.61
CA GLU A 56 31.71 23.04 -34.65
C GLU A 56 32.32 21.64 -34.52
N LEU A 57 31.75 20.79 -33.66
CA LEU A 57 32.14 19.38 -33.53
C LEU A 57 31.85 18.62 -34.83
N PHE A 58 30.66 18.79 -35.42
CA PHE A 58 30.29 18.17 -36.69
C PHE A 58 31.28 18.55 -37.81
N GLU A 59 31.64 19.82 -37.93
CA GLU A 59 32.64 20.28 -38.91
C GLU A 59 34.02 19.68 -38.67
N SER A 60 34.44 19.60 -37.41
CA SER A 60 35.75 19.07 -37.03
C SER A 60 35.85 17.56 -37.32
N LEU A 61 34.79 16.80 -37.06
CA LEU A 61 34.70 15.37 -37.41
C LEU A 61 34.74 15.15 -38.92
N LEU A 62 34.01 15.95 -39.71
CA LEU A 62 34.05 15.88 -41.17
C LEU A 62 35.47 16.17 -41.71
N LYS A 63 36.14 17.22 -41.21
CA LYS A 63 37.51 17.54 -41.62
C LYS A 63 38.49 16.41 -41.29
N ARG A 64 38.37 15.81 -40.10
CA ARG A 64 39.22 14.68 -39.68
C ARG A 64 39.04 13.46 -40.58
N PHE A 65 37.80 13.06 -40.87
CA PHE A 65 37.52 11.91 -41.74
C PHE A 65 38.11 12.09 -43.15
N ASN A 66 37.97 13.28 -43.74
CA ASN A 66 38.52 13.54 -45.08
C ASN A 66 40.06 13.59 -45.13
N SER A 67 40.72 13.71 -43.98
CA SER A 67 42.19 13.73 -43.90
C SER A 67 42.82 12.34 -43.77
N THR A 68 42.01 11.28 -43.63
CA THR A 68 42.45 9.87 -43.53
C THR A 68 42.04 9.08 -44.78
N PRO A 69 42.83 8.08 -45.23
CA PRO A 69 42.50 7.25 -46.39
C PRO A 69 41.47 6.18 -46.03
N ASN A 70 40.22 6.58 -45.74
CA ASN A 70 39.12 5.70 -45.37
C ASN A 70 38.12 5.53 -46.53
N ASP A 71 37.46 4.36 -46.60
CA ASP A 71 36.30 4.16 -47.49
C ASP A 71 35.13 5.04 -47.01
N ARG A 72 34.61 5.89 -47.89
CA ARG A 72 33.53 6.85 -47.58
C ARG A 72 32.23 6.18 -47.16
N SER A 73 32.03 4.90 -47.49
CA SER A 73 30.91 4.10 -46.99
C SER A 73 30.90 4.00 -45.45
N HIS A 74 32.07 4.15 -44.81
CA HIS A 74 32.25 4.12 -43.35
C HIS A 74 32.05 5.47 -42.65
N LEU A 75 31.81 6.58 -43.38
CA LEU A 75 31.65 7.92 -42.79
C LEU A 75 30.54 7.95 -41.72
N LEU A 76 29.33 7.48 -42.06
CA LEU A 76 28.19 7.49 -41.14
C LEU A 76 28.42 6.59 -39.93
N PRO A 77 28.78 5.29 -40.07
CA PRO A 77 29.11 4.43 -38.92
C PRO A 77 30.18 5.03 -38.01
N TRP A 78 31.24 5.63 -38.58
CA TRP A 78 32.33 6.24 -37.81
C TRP A 78 31.86 7.48 -37.05
N MET A 79 31.15 8.41 -37.69
CA MET A 79 30.61 9.60 -37.02
C MET A 79 29.62 9.22 -35.92
N LEU A 80 28.75 8.24 -36.18
CA LEU A 80 27.80 7.72 -35.20
C LEU A 80 28.53 7.08 -34.01
N LYS A 81 29.64 6.36 -34.24
CA LYS A 81 30.48 5.79 -33.16
C LYS A 81 31.10 6.90 -32.31
N MET A 82 31.63 7.96 -32.93
CA MET A 82 32.23 9.09 -32.22
C MET A 82 31.19 9.85 -31.40
N LEU A 83 30.04 10.19 -31.99
CA LEU A 83 28.94 10.86 -31.27
C LEU A 83 28.40 9.98 -30.14
N HIS A 84 28.26 8.67 -30.38
CA HIS A 84 27.91 7.72 -29.33
C HIS A 84 28.92 7.74 -28.18
N CYS A 85 30.22 7.80 -28.46
CA CYS A 85 31.26 7.91 -27.43
C CYS A 85 31.15 9.22 -26.63
N VAL A 86 30.81 10.33 -27.30
CA VAL A 86 30.57 11.64 -26.65
C VAL A 86 29.34 11.58 -25.73
N GLU A 87 28.25 10.98 -26.20
CA GLU A 87 27.00 10.82 -25.45
C GLU A 87 27.18 9.92 -24.22
N ILE A 88 27.68 8.70 -24.41
CA ILE A 88 27.79 7.71 -23.31
C ILE A 88 28.81 8.13 -22.25
N ASN A 89 29.80 8.96 -22.60
CA ASN A 89 30.75 9.50 -21.63
C ASN A 89 30.31 10.84 -21.04
N PHE A 90 29.16 11.37 -21.45
CA PHE A 90 28.57 12.63 -21.00
C PHE A 90 29.60 13.78 -21.01
N ILE A 91 30.14 14.08 -22.18
CA ILE A 91 31.16 15.13 -22.34
C ILE A 91 30.48 16.51 -22.30
N THR A 92 30.65 17.22 -21.19
CA THR A 92 30.03 18.54 -20.95
C THR A 92 30.73 19.66 -21.74
N PRO A 93 30.09 20.82 -21.93
CA PRO A 93 30.69 21.97 -22.63
C PRO A 93 32.01 22.46 -22.01
N SER A 94 32.24 22.23 -20.72
CA SER A 94 33.53 22.54 -20.06
C SER A 94 34.71 21.75 -20.65
N TRP A 95 34.46 20.60 -21.28
CA TRP A 95 35.46 19.76 -21.96
C TRP A 95 35.57 20.09 -23.46
N LYS A 96 34.84 21.10 -23.94
CA LYS A 96 34.78 21.52 -25.36
C LYS A 96 36.18 21.73 -25.96
N LYS A 97 36.98 22.60 -25.34
CA LYS A 97 38.30 22.98 -25.88
C LYS A 97 39.19 21.77 -26.06
N THR A 98 39.25 20.91 -25.05
CA THR A 98 40.05 19.68 -25.07
C THR A 98 39.55 18.69 -26.12
N LEU A 99 38.24 18.50 -26.28
CA LEU A 99 37.69 17.57 -27.28
C LEU A 99 37.95 18.06 -28.72
N ILE A 100 37.69 19.33 -29.01
CA ILE A 100 37.88 19.89 -30.35
C ILE A 100 39.37 19.92 -30.73
N GLU A 101 40.25 20.28 -29.79
CA GLU A 101 41.71 20.22 -29.97
C GLU A 101 42.19 18.79 -30.28
N LEU A 102 41.70 17.79 -29.54
CA LEU A 102 42.03 16.38 -29.77
C LEU A 102 41.50 15.84 -31.11
N VAL A 103 40.29 16.24 -31.52
CA VAL A 103 39.72 15.84 -32.82
C VAL A 103 40.52 16.48 -33.98
N GLN A 104 41.01 17.71 -33.80
CA GLN A 104 41.78 18.43 -34.82
C GLN A 104 43.26 17.98 -34.89
N ASP A 105 43.80 17.38 -33.83
CA ASP A 105 45.16 16.84 -33.80
C ASP A 105 45.28 15.56 -34.65
N LYS A 106 46.15 15.60 -35.66
CA LYS A 106 46.42 14.50 -36.59
C LYS A 106 47.30 13.40 -36.00
N THR A 107 47.95 13.64 -34.86
CA THR A 107 48.84 12.67 -34.18
C THR A 107 48.10 11.72 -33.25
N VAL A 108 46.89 12.12 -32.81
CA VAL A 108 46.01 11.32 -31.95
C VAL A 108 45.29 10.30 -32.82
N THR A 109 45.41 8.99 -32.53
CA THR A 109 44.64 7.96 -33.23
C THR A 109 43.18 7.94 -32.75
N ASP A 110 42.29 7.30 -33.49
CA ASP A 110 40.89 7.16 -33.03
C ASP A 110 40.79 6.31 -31.75
N GLU A 111 41.70 5.36 -31.55
CA GLU A 111 41.83 4.57 -30.31
C GLU A 111 42.30 5.45 -29.14
N ASP A 112 43.24 6.36 -29.36
CA ASP A 112 43.71 7.32 -28.36
C ASP A 112 42.59 8.31 -27.97
N LEU A 113 41.79 8.74 -28.95
CA LEU A 113 40.65 9.61 -28.74
C LEU A 113 39.58 8.91 -27.89
N GLU A 114 39.24 7.65 -28.21
CA GLU A 114 38.32 6.82 -27.43
C GLU A 114 38.85 6.57 -26.00
N SER A 115 40.15 6.28 -25.85
CA SER A 115 40.81 6.12 -24.56
C SER A 115 40.76 7.40 -23.71
N HIS A 116 40.97 8.57 -24.34
CA HIS A 116 40.91 9.85 -23.64
C HIS A 116 39.49 10.19 -23.17
N LEU A 117 38.48 9.93 -24.01
CA LEU A 117 37.06 10.16 -23.70
C LEU A 117 36.55 9.22 -22.60
N THR A 118 37.10 8.01 -22.53
CA THR A 118 36.72 6.99 -21.55
C THR A 118 37.47 7.10 -20.23
N LYS A 119 38.61 7.82 -20.18
CA LYS A 119 39.43 8.01 -18.99
C LYS A 119 38.61 8.52 -17.80
N ASP A 120 38.79 7.85 -16.66
CA ASP A 120 37.94 8.04 -15.49
C ASP A 120 38.83 8.10 -14.24
N THR A 121 39.14 9.34 -13.83
CA THR A 121 39.99 9.62 -12.66
C THR A 121 39.15 9.94 -11.45
N GLU A 122 39.57 9.46 -10.29
CA GLU A 122 38.96 9.84 -9.02
C GLU A 122 39.20 11.33 -8.75
N LYS A 123 38.17 12.00 -8.22
CA LYS A 123 38.24 13.41 -7.85
C LYS A 123 39.20 13.60 -6.68
N LYS A 124 39.94 14.70 -6.72
CA LYS A 124 40.79 15.10 -5.60
C LYS A 124 39.97 15.71 -4.46
N LEU A 125 40.55 15.74 -3.25
CA LEU A 125 39.89 16.34 -2.09
C LEU A 125 39.47 17.80 -2.33
N ASP A 126 40.34 18.61 -2.96
CA ASP A 126 40.02 20.02 -3.25
C ASP A 126 38.82 20.16 -4.20
N GLU A 127 38.73 19.31 -5.22
CA GLU A 127 37.59 19.30 -6.16
C GLU A 127 36.29 18.91 -5.43
N ILE A 128 36.35 17.92 -4.53
CA ILE A 128 35.22 17.48 -3.72
C ILE A 128 34.72 18.62 -2.82
N ILE A 129 35.62 19.33 -2.13
CA ILE A 129 35.25 20.43 -1.23
C ILE A 129 34.65 21.60 -2.02
N GLU A 130 35.21 21.96 -3.16
CA GLU A 130 34.67 23.03 -4.02
C GLU A 130 33.29 22.68 -4.58
N GLU A 131 33.05 21.44 -4.99
CA GLU A 131 31.71 21.00 -5.42
C GLU A 131 30.69 21.05 -4.26
N ILE A 132 31.11 20.72 -3.04
CA ILE A 132 30.25 20.84 -1.85
C ILE A 132 29.91 22.32 -1.58
N LYS A 133 30.87 23.24 -1.73
CA LYS A 133 30.67 24.69 -1.57
C LYS A 133 29.72 25.27 -2.63
N GLN A 134 29.81 24.81 -3.88
CA GLN A 134 28.99 25.30 -4.98
C GLN A 134 27.53 24.83 -4.92
N GLN A 135 27.25 23.77 -4.18
CA GLN A 135 25.92 23.18 -4.14
C GLN A 135 24.99 23.94 -3.19
N LYS A 136 24.04 24.69 -3.76
CA LYS A 136 23.14 25.62 -3.05
C LYS A 136 22.28 24.98 -1.95
N LEU A 137 21.97 23.68 -2.08
CA LEU A 137 21.15 22.93 -1.11
C LEU A 137 21.97 22.48 0.12
N ASN A 138 23.29 22.64 0.10
CA ASN A 138 24.13 22.24 1.22
C ASN A 138 24.08 23.29 2.33
N GLN A 139 23.73 22.82 3.52
CA GLN A 139 23.69 23.63 4.73
C GLN A 139 24.97 23.36 5.53
N ILE A 140 26.10 23.80 4.98
CA ILE A 140 27.42 23.66 5.60
C ILE A 140 28.15 25.00 5.57
N ASP A 141 28.68 25.41 6.72
CA ASP A 141 29.54 26.58 6.80
C ASP A 141 30.98 26.31 6.35
N GLU A 142 31.70 27.38 5.99
CA GLU A 142 33.07 27.29 5.48
C GLU A 142 34.06 26.78 6.55
N GLN A 143 33.83 27.09 7.82
CA GLN A 143 34.70 26.67 8.93
C GLN A 143 34.68 25.15 9.11
N LEU A 144 33.52 24.51 8.96
CA LEU A 144 33.35 23.07 9.02
C LEU A 144 34.06 22.42 7.84
N LEU A 145 33.95 22.97 6.62
CA LEU A 145 34.65 22.43 5.45
C LEU A 145 36.16 22.53 5.57
N ASP A 146 36.68 23.62 6.13
CA ASP A 146 38.12 23.77 6.37
C ASP A 146 38.62 22.71 7.37
N LYS A 147 37.85 22.45 8.45
CA LYS A 147 38.13 21.34 9.38
C LYS A 147 38.08 19.98 8.70
N VAL A 148 37.07 19.72 7.86
CA VAL A 148 36.94 18.47 7.09
C VAL A 148 38.18 18.30 6.21
N LYS A 149 38.59 19.34 5.47
CA LYS A 149 39.75 19.32 4.59
C LYS A 149 41.05 19.05 5.37
N ASP A 150 41.25 19.70 6.51
CA ASP A 150 42.41 19.46 7.38
C ASP A 150 42.46 18.01 7.90
N ILE A 151 41.34 17.48 8.39
CA ILE A 151 41.26 16.10 8.90
C ILE A 151 41.53 15.08 7.79
N VAL A 152 40.81 15.18 6.67
CA VAL A 152 40.89 14.18 5.59
C VAL A 152 42.25 14.22 4.92
N SER A 153 42.83 15.41 4.66
CA SER A 153 44.17 15.52 4.07
C SER A 153 45.25 14.93 4.97
N SER A 154 45.18 15.20 6.28
CA SER A 154 46.10 14.64 7.28
C SER A 154 46.05 13.11 7.28
N VAL A 155 44.85 12.52 7.40
CA VAL A 155 44.69 11.06 7.45
C VAL A 155 45.07 10.40 6.12
N ASN A 156 44.67 10.98 5.00
CA ASN A 156 44.98 10.43 3.67
C ASN A 156 46.49 10.41 3.39
N SER A 157 47.24 11.40 3.89
CA SER A 157 48.70 11.43 3.78
C SER A 157 49.37 10.28 4.55
N VAL A 158 48.87 9.94 5.75
CA VAL A 158 49.39 8.84 6.58
C VAL A 158 49.06 7.49 5.96
N LEU A 159 47.82 7.28 5.53
CA LEU A 159 47.39 6.05 4.83
C LEU A 159 48.15 5.81 3.52
N SER A 160 48.68 6.86 2.90
CA SER A 160 49.49 6.76 1.68
C SER A 160 50.98 6.53 1.94
N SER A 161 51.48 6.89 3.13
CA SER A 161 52.93 6.89 3.46
C SER A 161 53.38 5.74 4.39
N GLN A 162 52.48 4.87 4.86
CA GLN A 162 52.77 3.80 5.83
C GLN A 162 53.48 4.27 7.12
N ASN A 163 53.29 5.52 7.52
CA ASN A 163 53.77 6.03 8.81
C ASN A 163 52.84 5.60 9.97
N ASP A 164 53.39 5.45 11.17
CA ASP A 164 52.69 4.93 12.37
C ASP A 164 51.61 5.87 12.96
N GLY A 165 51.30 7.00 12.30
CA GLY A 165 50.18 7.89 12.67
C GLY A 165 50.28 8.56 14.05
N SER A 166 51.35 8.34 14.81
CA SER A 166 51.50 8.71 16.23
C SER A 166 51.46 10.21 16.56
N GLN A 167 51.36 11.08 15.55
CA GLN A 167 51.25 12.53 15.69
C GLN A 167 49.81 13.06 15.56
N LEU A 168 48.85 12.22 15.16
CA LEU A 168 47.44 12.62 15.04
C LEU A 168 46.75 12.54 16.41
N SER A 169 45.80 13.45 16.66
CA SER A 169 44.99 13.46 17.88
C SER A 169 43.53 13.83 17.57
N GLY A 170 42.62 13.48 18.48
CA GLY A 170 41.19 13.76 18.35
C GLY A 170 40.56 13.08 17.13
N LEU A 171 39.73 13.81 16.38
CA LEU A 171 39.02 13.25 15.22
C LEU A 171 39.93 12.71 14.11
N LYS A 172 41.17 13.22 14.00
CA LYS A 172 42.15 12.69 13.03
C LYS A 172 42.60 11.28 13.41
N GLU A 173 42.82 11.04 14.69
CA GLU A 173 43.17 9.73 15.24
C GLU A 173 41.99 8.77 15.13
N ASP A 174 40.78 9.23 15.48
CA ASP A 174 39.54 8.45 15.35
C ASP A 174 39.32 7.98 13.91
N LEU A 175 39.39 8.91 12.94
CA LEU A 175 39.22 8.58 11.53
C LEU A 175 40.31 7.63 11.03
N LEU A 176 41.58 7.84 11.39
CA LEU A 176 42.66 6.94 11.01
C LEU A 176 42.40 5.53 11.54
N ARG A 177 42.01 5.39 12.81
CA ARG A 177 41.70 4.10 13.44
C ARG A 177 40.54 3.39 12.75
N LEU A 178 39.49 4.12 12.38
CA LEU A 178 38.35 3.57 11.64
C LEU A 178 38.76 3.12 10.23
N CYS A 179 39.55 3.92 9.52
CA CYS A 179 40.07 3.55 8.19
C CYS A 179 40.95 2.30 8.25
N GLN A 180 41.86 2.22 9.22
CA GLN A 180 42.72 1.03 9.41
C GLN A 180 41.91 -0.21 9.77
N ALA A 181 40.85 -0.08 10.57
CA ALA A 181 39.95 -1.18 10.88
C ALA A 181 39.17 -1.66 9.64
N ALA A 182 38.71 -0.73 8.79
CA ALA A 182 38.05 -1.07 7.53
C ALA A 182 39.01 -1.73 6.52
N GLU A 183 40.26 -1.29 6.43
CA GLU A 183 41.27 -1.89 5.55
C GLU A 183 41.58 -3.34 5.95
N LYS A 184 41.55 -3.66 7.25
CA LYS A 184 41.68 -5.04 7.76
C LYS A 184 40.53 -5.94 7.31
N THR A 185 39.37 -5.37 6.96
CA THR A 185 38.22 -6.09 6.39
C THR A 185 38.17 -6.00 4.86
N HIS A 186 39.32 -5.74 4.21
CA HIS A 186 39.46 -5.62 2.75
C HIS A 186 38.67 -4.45 2.11
N PHE A 187 38.32 -3.43 2.90
CA PHE A 187 37.64 -2.24 2.40
C PHE A 187 38.48 -0.98 2.69
N ARG A 188 39.02 -0.35 1.66
CA ARG A 188 39.73 0.93 1.81
C ARG A 188 38.75 2.09 1.62
N PRO A 189 38.48 2.92 2.65
CA PRO A 189 37.56 4.05 2.51
C PRO A 189 38.07 5.07 1.48
N ARG A 190 37.18 5.54 0.63
CA ARG A 190 37.43 6.60 -0.36
C ARG A 190 37.45 7.97 0.31
N VAL A 191 38.08 8.94 -0.35
CA VAL A 191 38.09 10.34 0.10
C VAL A 191 36.67 10.88 0.31
N THR A 192 35.73 10.60 -0.60
CA THR A 192 34.32 11.02 -0.45
C THR A 192 33.63 10.40 0.78
N GLN A 193 33.95 9.16 1.14
CA GLN A 193 33.42 8.49 2.33
C GLN A 193 34.02 9.08 3.62
N MET A 194 35.32 9.38 3.61
CA MET A 194 36.00 10.08 4.70
C MET A 194 35.42 11.49 4.91
N VAL A 195 35.19 12.23 3.81
CA VAL A 195 34.51 13.55 3.85
C VAL A 195 33.11 13.42 4.43
N SER A 196 32.31 12.46 3.94
CA SER A 196 30.96 12.20 4.45
C SER A 196 30.96 11.92 5.96
N TRP A 197 31.88 11.06 6.41
CA TRP A 197 32.04 10.75 7.83
C TRP A 197 32.45 11.98 8.65
N CYS A 198 33.43 12.76 8.19
CA CYS A 198 33.88 13.97 8.89
C CYS A 198 32.75 14.99 9.03
N VAL A 199 31.97 15.18 7.96
CA VAL A 199 30.81 16.07 7.96
C VAL A 199 29.82 15.67 9.04
N MET A 200 29.54 14.37 9.21
CA MET A 200 28.66 13.87 10.27
C MET A 200 29.31 13.99 11.66
N ALA A 201 30.57 13.60 11.81
CA ALA A 201 31.29 13.58 13.09
C ALA A 201 31.54 14.97 13.69
N LEU A 202 31.62 16.00 12.83
CA LEU A 202 31.78 17.40 13.24
C LEU A 202 30.45 18.11 13.51
N SER A 203 29.32 17.49 13.20
CA SER A 203 28.00 18.11 13.41
C SER A 203 27.58 18.00 14.88
N GLU A 204 27.14 19.12 15.46
CA GLU A 204 26.63 19.15 16.84
C GLU A 204 25.19 18.60 16.93
N THR A 205 24.43 18.76 15.86
CA THR A 205 23.08 18.22 15.68
C THR A 205 23.05 17.18 14.56
N GLY A 206 21.88 16.58 14.39
CA GLY A 206 21.60 15.55 13.41
C GLY A 206 21.82 16.06 11.99
N ARG A 207 22.35 15.20 11.13
CA ARG A 207 22.65 15.55 9.74
C ARG A 207 22.32 14.42 8.78
N LEU A 208 21.67 14.78 7.68
CA LEU A 208 21.33 13.88 6.58
C LEU A 208 22.29 14.10 5.43
N ILE A 209 22.94 13.02 5.00
CA ILE A 209 23.94 13.07 3.92
C ILE A 209 23.37 12.41 2.67
N GLN A 210 23.29 13.15 1.58
CA GLN A 210 23.00 12.58 0.27
C GLN A 210 24.29 12.05 -0.36
N VAL A 211 24.34 10.73 -0.53
CA VAL A 211 25.46 10.00 -1.13
C VAL A 211 24.92 9.14 -2.26
N GLY A 212 25.42 9.36 -3.48
CA GLY A 212 24.93 8.68 -4.69
C GLY A 212 24.86 7.15 -4.57
N THR A 213 23.96 6.51 -5.31
CA THR A 213 23.82 5.05 -5.26
C THR A 213 25.08 4.36 -5.80
N GLY A 214 25.61 3.39 -5.05
CA GLY A 214 26.87 2.69 -5.40
C GLY A 214 28.14 3.36 -4.89
N GLU A 215 28.04 4.48 -4.17
CA GLU A 215 29.19 5.21 -3.61
C GLU A 215 29.68 4.66 -2.26
N GLY A 216 28.99 3.66 -1.71
CA GLY A 216 29.36 2.95 -0.48
C GLY A 216 28.79 3.56 0.81
N LYS A 217 27.47 3.81 0.84
CA LYS A 217 26.71 4.32 1.99
C LYS A 217 26.94 3.50 3.27
N SER A 218 26.87 2.17 3.16
CA SER A 218 27.01 1.25 4.30
C SER A 218 28.37 1.39 5.02
N CYS A 219 29.44 1.72 4.29
CA CYS A 219 30.75 2.01 4.90
C CYS A 219 30.71 3.27 5.78
N THR A 220 30.17 4.37 5.26
CA THR A 220 30.05 5.62 6.01
C THR A 220 29.21 5.42 7.27
N VAL A 221 28.09 4.69 7.15
CA VAL A 221 27.22 4.34 8.28
C VAL A 221 27.97 3.51 9.32
N ALA A 222 28.69 2.46 8.90
CA ALA A 222 29.42 1.59 9.82
C ALA A 222 30.52 2.36 10.58
N MET A 223 31.31 3.17 9.87
CA MET A 223 32.36 4.00 10.46
C MET A 223 31.79 5.04 11.44
N PHE A 224 30.66 5.68 11.10
CA PHE A 224 30.04 6.67 11.98
C PHE A 224 29.40 6.03 13.21
N ALA A 225 28.74 4.88 13.05
CA ALA A 225 28.21 4.10 14.17
C ALA A 225 29.31 3.64 15.13
N ALA A 226 30.44 3.19 14.59
CA ALA A 226 31.58 2.78 15.41
C ALA A 226 32.19 3.96 16.19
N PHE A 227 32.31 5.13 15.56
CA PHE A 227 32.74 6.36 16.22
C PHE A 227 31.86 6.70 17.43
N ARG A 228 30.54 6.69 17.26
CA ARG A 228 29.58 6.98 18.34
C ARG A 228 29.65 5.92 19.44
N ALA A 229 29.73 4.64 19.07
CA ALA A 229 29.86 3.52 20.00
C ALA A 229 31.14 3.59 20.85
N LEU A 230 32.26 4.02 20.27
CA LEU A 230 33.54 4.21 20.97
C LEU A 230 33.48 5.34 22.01
N ARG A 231 32.55 6.29 21.87
CA ARG A 231 32.29 7.36 22.85
C ARG A 231 31.32 6.93 23.96
N GLY A 232 30.92 5.66 23.98
CA GLY A 232 30.02 5.09 24.98
C GLY A 232 28.53 5.21 24.63
N GLU A 233 28.21 5.71 23.43
CA GLU A 233 26.83 5.86 23.00
C GLU A 233 26.23 4.55 22.45
N LYS A 234 24.92 4.43 22.57
CA LYS A 234 24.10 3.36 21.98
C LYS A 234 23.56 3.83 20.63
N VAL A 235 23.85 3.07 19.57
CA VAL A 235 23.53 3.44 18.19
C VAL A 235 22.51 2.48 17.61
N ASP A 236 21.41 3.04 17.09
CA ASP A 236 20.36 2.31 16.38
C ASP A 236 20.42 2.63 14.87
N ILE A 237 20.69 1.61 14.06
CA ILE A 237 20.78 1.73 12.60
C ILE A 237 19.50 1.18 11.99
N MET A 238 18.73 2.04 11.33
CA MET A 238 17.42 1.70 10.77
C MET A 238 17.52 1.59 9.25
N SER A 239 17.19 0.41 8.72
CA SER A 239 17.14 0.12 7.29
C SER A 239 15.69 -0.07 6.81
N SER A 240 15.50 0.01 5.49
CA SER A 240 14.20 -0.13 4.84
C SER A 240 13.67 -1.56 4.74
N SER A 241 14.50 -2.57 5.04
CA SER A 241 14.08 -3.98 5.12
C SER A 241 14.99 -4.80 6.01
N SER A 242 14.47 -5.93 6.52
CA SER A 242 15.23 -6.86 7.35
C SER A 242 16.39 -7.50 6.59
N VAL A 243 16.20 -7.81 5.30
CA VAL A 243 17.23 -8.37 4.42
C VAL A 243 18.43 -7.43 4.30
N LEU A 244 18.20 -6.13 4.15
CA LEU A 244 19.27 -5.13 4.06
C LEU A 244 19.98 -4.95 5.41
N ALA A 245 19.23 -4.90 6.51
CA ALA A 245 19.82 -4.79 7.86
C ALA A 245 20.74 -5.97 8.19
N GLU A 246 20.32 -7.20 7.88
CA GLU A 246 21.11 -8.41 8.12
C GLU A 246 22.33 -8.50 7.19
N ARG A 247 22.18 -8.11 5.93
CA ARG A 247 23.29 -8.04 4.97
C ARG A 247 24.37 -7.08 5.47
N ASP A 248 23.99 -5.86 5.82
CA ASP A 248 24.95 -4.81 6.23
C ASP A 248 25.62 -5.17 7.55
N LEU A 249 24.89 -5.76 8.50
CA LEU A 249 25.49 -6.35 9.70
C LEU A 249 26.51 -7.42 9.33
N GLY A 250 26.15 -8.36 8.43
CA GLY A 250 27.03 -9.44 8.01
C GLY A 250 28.33 -8.95 7.36
N GLU A 251 28.22 -7.92 6.51
CA GLU A 251 29.36 -7.31 5.81
C GLU A 251 30.31 -6.58 6.78
N TRP A 252 29.77 -5.86 7.76
CA TRP A 252 30.54 -5.02 8.68
C TRP A 252 30.84 -5.65 10.04
N LYS A 253 30.44 -6.91 10.26
CA LYS A 253 30.65 -7.62 11.55
C LYS A 253 32.12 -7.65 11.96
N ASN A 254 33.00 -8.07 11.05
CA ASN A 254 34.44 -8.17 11.32
C ASN A 254 35.06 -6.80 11.64
N PHE A 255 34.50 -5.71 11.09
CA PHE A 255 34.95 -4.35 11.34
C PHE A 255 34.63 -3.92 12.78
N TYR A 256 33.42 -4.20 13.26
CA TYR A 256 33.05 -3.95 14.65
C TYR A 256 33.86 -4.82 15.63
N GLU A 257 34.08 -6.09 15.29
CA GLU A 257 34.91 -7.01 16.09
C GLU A 257 36.36 -6.50 16.21
N ALA A 258 36.95 -6.00 15.13
CA ALA A 258 38.30 -5.41 15.15
C ALA A 258 38.41 -4.17 16.06
N LEU A 259 37.29 -3.52 16.37
CA LEU A 259 37.20 -2.36 17.26
C LEU A 259 36.68 -2.72 18.66
N ASN A 260 36.43 -4.00 18.95
CA ASN A 260 35.80 -4.50 20.19
C ASN A 260 34.41 -3.87 20.45
N ILE A 261 33.63 -3.63 19.39
CA ILE A 261 32.28 -3.09 19.48
C ILE A 261 31.28 -4.25 19.41
N THR A 262 30.36 -4.29 20.37
CA THR A 262 29.25 -5.26 20.35
C THR A 262 28.17 -4.83 19.38
N VAL A 263 27.79 -5.72 18.45
CA VAL A 263 26.79 -5.45 17.41
C VAL A 263 25.82 -6.62 17.25
N ASN A 264 24.54 -6.31 17.00
CA ASN A 264 23.51 -7.30 16.70
C ASN A 264 22.42 -6.69 15.81
N CYS A 265 21.45 -7.48 15.35
CA CYS A 265 20.30 -6.99 14.58
C CYS A 265 18.98 -7.36 15.26
N ASN A 266 18.00 -6.47 15.39
CA ASN A 266 16.75 -6.80 16.10
C ASN A 266 15.78 -7.68 15.28
N THR A 267 16.06 -7.91 14.00
CA THR A 267 15.26 -8.75 13.11
C THR A 267 15.33 -10.24 13.51
N ASN A 268 14.28 -10.99 13.16
CA ASN A 268 14.21 -12.45 13.31
C ASN A 268 14.46 -12.96 14.75
N LYS A 269 14.11 -12.15 15.76
CA LYS A 269 14.14 -12.50 17.18
C LYS A 269 12.72 -12.55 17.72
N THR A 270 12.31 -13.70 18.27
CA THR A 270 10.95 -13.91 18.80
C THR A 270 10.92 -14.03 20.32
N ASP A 271 12.03 -14.43 20.92
CA ASP A 271 12.18 -14.60 22.37
C ASP A 271 12.63 -13.28 23.03
N GLU A 272 12.00 -12.94 24.15
CA GLU A 272 12.24 -11.73 24.93
C GLU A 272 13.70 -11.67 25.39
N ASP A 273 14.26 -12.78 25.85
CA ASP A 273 15.66 -12.85 26.30
C ASP A 273 16.64 -12.54 25.17
N ARG A 274 16.32 -12.97 23.95
CA ARG A 274 17.14 -12.70 22.76
C ARG A 274 17.06 -11.24 22.32
N LYS A 275 15.87 -10.63 22.43
CA LYS A 275 15.69 -9.20 22.13
C LYS A 275 16.40 -8.32 23.14
N LYS A 276 16.24 -8.60 24.44
CA LYS A 276 16.97 -7.90 25.50
C LYS A 276 18.48 -7.99 25.32
N THR A 277 18.98 -9.19 25.00
CA THR A 277 20.42 -9.40 24.70
C THR A 277 20.87 -8.60 23.47
N CYS A 278 20.02 -8.47 22.45
CA CYS A 278 20.28 -7.63 21.28
C CYS A 278 20.43 -6.16 21.66
N TYR A 279 19.49 -5.61 22.41
CA TYR A 279 19.49 -4.20 22.79
C TYR A 279 20.58 -3.80 23.81
N ASN A 280 21.18 -4.78 24.49
CA ASN A 280 22.39 -4.57 25.31
C ASN A 280 23.64 -4.24 24.48
N CYS A 281 23.68 -4.60 23.19
CA CYS A 281 24.80 -4.30 22.29
C CYS A 281 24.98 -2.78 22.12
N GLN A 282 26.18 -2.34 21.78
CA GLN A 282 26.44 -0.92 21.50
C GLN A 282 25.75 -0.48 20.22
N VAL A 283 25.83 -1.30 19.16
CA VAL A 283 25.21 -1.03 17.86
C VAL A 283 24.12 -2.05 17.59
N VAL A 284 22.93 -1.59 17.20
CA VAL A 284 21.81 -2.45 16.81
C VAL A 284 21.36 -2.07 15.41
N TYR A 285 21.43 -3.02 14.48
CA TYR A 285 20.80 -2.91 13.16
C TYR A 285 19.34 -3.34 13.23
N GLY A 286 18.48 -2.80 12.38
CA GLY A 286 17.08 -3.20 12.37
C GLY A 286 16.24 -2.50 11.32
N THR A 287 14.95 -2.76 11.34
CA THR A 287 13.96 -1.96 10.59
C THR A 287 13.19 -1.07 11.55
N VAL A 288 12.67 0.05 11.04
CA VAL A 288 11.87 1.00 11.84
C VAL A 288 10.68 0.29 12.48
N GLU A 289 10.06 -0.64 11.75
CA GLU A 289 8.93 -1.42 12.23
C GLU A 289 9.28 -2.28 13.45
N GLU A 290 10.45 -2.93 13.45
CA GLU A 290 10.85 -3.77 14.58
C GLU A 290 11.26 -2.94 15.79
N PHE A 291 11.92 -1.80 15.60
CA PHE A 291 12.22 -0.87 16.70
C PHE A 291 10.95 -0.32 17.34
N ALA A 292 9.98 0.12 16.52
CA ALA A 292 8.69 0.60 16.98
C ALA A 292 7.90 -0.51 17.71
N GLY A 293 7.85 -1.72 17.13
CA GLY A 293 7.19 -2.88 17.72
C GLY A 293 7.81 -3.28 19.06
N ASP A 294 9.15 -3.27 19.17
CA ASP A 294 9.84 -3.55 20.43
C ASP A 294 9.63 -2.46 21.47
N TRP A 295 9.51 -1.20 21.05
CA TRP A 295 9.18 -0.12 21.97
C TRP A 295 7.77 -0.29 22.54
N LEU A 296 6.82 -0.70 21.71
CA LEU A 296 5.45 -1.01 22.15
C LEU A 296 5.42 -2.24 23.07
N ARG A 297 6.17 -3.30 22.76
CA ARG A 297 6.30 -4.46 23.66
C ARG A 297 6.84 -4.03 25.03
N HIS A 298 7.79 -3.11 25.03
CA HIS A 298 8.39 -2.60 26.26
C HIS A 298 7.45 -1.70 27.08
N ASN A 299 6.84 -0.69 26.46
CA ASN A 299 6.09 0.33 27.18
C ASN A 299 4.61 0.01 27.33
N PHE A 300 3.98 -0.62 26.33
CA PHE A 300 2.56 -0.98 26.36
C PHE A 300 2.33 -2.37 26.96
N GLN A 301 3.08 -3.40 26.51
CA GLN A 301 2.95 -4.77 27.04
C GLN A 301 3.80 -5.04 28.31
N ARG A 302 4.60 -4.06 28.76
CA ARG A 302 5.48 -4.16 29.94
C ARG A 302 6.46 -5.34 29.90
N LYS A 303 6.89 -5.73 28.69
CA LYS A 303 7.96 -6.72 28.49
C LYS A 303 9.32 -6.07 28.66
N ASP A 304 10.30 -6.74 29.24
CA ASP A 304 11.64 -6.16 29.44
C ASP A 304 12.53 -6.21 28.16
N THR A 305 11.94 -5.83 27.02
CA THR A 305 12.54 -5.99 25.68
C THR A 305 13.74 -5.05 25.45
N PHE A 306 13.60 -3.77 25.82
CA PHE A 306 14.65 -2.76 25.64
C PHE A 306 15.71 -2.78 26.76
N GLY A 307 15.44 -3.45 27.88
CA GLY A 307 16.31 -3.42 29.06
C GLY A 307 16.56 -1.98 29.52
N GLN A 308 17.83 -1.58 29.57
CA GLN A 308 18.26 -0.22 29.95
C GLN A 308 18.62 0.67 28.74
N ARG A 309 18.36 0.23 27.51
CA ARG A 309 18.72 1.01 26.31
C ARG A 309 17.87 2.28 26.23
N THR A 310 18.53 3.40 25.92
CA THR A 310 17.89 4.71 25.70
C THR A 310 18.15 5.20 24.27
N PHE A 311 17.35 6.16 23.82
CA PHE A 311 17.38 6.73 22.46
C PHE A 311 18.51 7.75 22.30
N GLN A 312 19.75 7.28 22.10
CA GLN A 312 20.96 8.15 22.10
C GLN A 312 21.41 8.59 20.70
N CYS A 313 21.37 7.70 19.70
CA CYS A 313 21.76 8.01 18.33
C CYS A 313 21.02 7.11 17.33
N ALA A 314 20.31 7.72 16.37
CA ALA A 314 19.71 7.02 15.25
C ALA A 314 20.52 7.30 13.97
N ILE A 315 20.77 6.26 13.19
CA ILE A 315 21.29 6.37 11.82
C ILE A 315 20.29 5.73 10.87
N VAL A 316 19.62 6.55 10.06
CA VAL A 316 18.58 6.11 9.13
C VAL A 316 19.19 5.92 7.73
N ASP A 317 19.10 4.71 7.18
CA ASP A 317 19.43 4.42 5.78
C ASP A 317 18.19 4.57 4.90
N GLU A 318 18.36 5.11 3.69
CA GLU A 318 17.27 5.54 2.80
C GLU A 318 16.28 6.47 3.52
N VAL A 319 16.83 7.53 4.14
CA VAL A 319 16.12 8.61 4.86
C VAL A 319 14.82 9.03 4.17
N ASP A 320 14.90 9.24 2.87
CA ASP A 320 13.81 9.71 2.05
C ASP A 320 12.62 8.71 2.03
N SER A 321 12.91 7.40 2.05
CA SER A 321 11.89 6.37 2.13
C SER A 321 11.28 6.26 3.52
N LEU A 322 12.10 6.33 4.58
CA LEU A 322 11.65 6.04 5.95
C LEU A 322 11.09 7.26 6.68
N MET A 323 11.64 8.44 6.42
CA MET A 323 11.32 9.67 7.14
C MET A 323 10.30 10.55 6.39
N LEU A 324 10.24 10.47 5.05
CA LEU A 324 9.23 11.14 4.22
C LEU A 324 8.15 10.17 3.75
N ASP A 325 8.47 9.24 2.83
CA ASP A 325 7.42 8.42 2.18
C ASP A 325 6.63 7.60 3.20
N LYS A 326 7.34 6.93 4.11
CA LYS A 326 6.77 6.14 5.20
C LYS A 326 6.69 6.89 6.53
N GLY A 327 6.83 8.22 6.55
CA GLY A 327 6.79 8.99 7.80
C GLY A 327 5.47 8.82 8.56
N HIS A 328 4.36 8.71 7.82
CA HIS A 328 3.02 8.51 8.35
C HIS A 328 2.70 7.05 8.71
N HIS A 329 3.57 6.09 8.39
CA HIS A 329 3.32 4.69 8.70
C HIS A 329 3.29 4.51 10.23
N VAL A 330 2.31 3.72 10.66
CA VAL A 330 2.05 3.44 12.06
C VAL A 330 2.24 1.96 12.32
N VAL A 331 3.06 1.65 13.31
CA VAL A 331 3.30 0.29 13.79
C VAL A 331 2.47 0.09 15.03
N TYR A 332 1.80 -1.05 15.13
CA TYR A 332 1.03 -1.46 16.29
C TYR A 332 1.15 -2.96 16.54
N ILE A 333 0.92 -3.38 17.77
CA ILE A 333 0.81 -4.78 18.13
C ILE A 333 -0.66 -5.17 18.07
N GLY A 334 -0.99 -6.12 17.20
CA GLY A 334 -2.34 -6.67 17.11
C GLY A 334 -2.80 -7.23 18.45
N THR A 335 -3.93 -6.73 18.93
CA THR A 335 -4.65 -7.25 20.09
C THR A 335 -6.00 -7.75 19.62
N ASP A 336 -6.34 -9.00 19.91
CA ASP A 336 -7.66 -9.54 19.60
C ASP A 336 -8.71 -8.75 20.39
N MET A 337 -9.69 -8.21 19.67
CA MET A 337 -10.88 -7.59 20.26
C MET A 337 -12.11 -8.41 19.86
N PRO A 338 -12.50 -9.41 20.67
CA PRO A 338 -13.60 -10.30 20.34
C PRO A 338 -14.93 -9.56 20.08
N ALA A 339 -15.08 -8.34 20.59
CA ALA A 339 -16.22 -7.48 20.33
C ALA A 339 -16.35 -7.09 18.85
N LEU A 340 -15.25 -6.87 18.13
CA LEU A 340 -15.28 -6.34 16.76
C LEU A 340 -15.70 -7.37 15.70
N GLN A 341 -15.67 -8.67 16.03
CA GLN A 341 -16.19 -9.72 15.13
C GLN A 341 -17.68 -9.51 14.80
N HIS A 342 -18.42 -8.83 15.70
CA HIS A 342 -19.84 -8.53 15.54
C HIS A 342 -20.11 -7.55 14.39
N LEU A 343 -19.08 -6.85 13.90
CA LEU A 343 -19.18 -5.95 12.76
C LEU A 343 -19.13 -6.68 11.41
N ASN A 344 -18.75 -7.96 11.36
CA ASN A 344 -18.61 -8.70 10.11
C ASN A 344 -19.90 -8.78 9.28
N ALA A 345 -21.06 -8.92 9.94
CA ALA A 345 -22.36 -8.92 9.28
C ALA A 345 -22.66 -7.56 8.64
N LEU A 346 -22.39 -6.48 9.37
CA LEU A 346 -22.55 -5.10 8.88
C LEU A 346 -21.60 -4.82 7.70
N LEU A 347 -20.32 -5.17 7.81
CA LEU A 347 -19.36 -5.00 6.70
C LEU A 347 -19.78 -5.81 5.47
N ALA A 348 -20.26 -7.04 5.64
CA ALA A 348 -20.78 -7.84 4.53
C ALA A 348 -22.00 -7.19 3.88
N PHE A 349 -22.89 -6.59 4.67
CA PHE A 349 -24.04 -5.85 4.17
C PHE A 349 -23.61 -4.59 3.41
N ILE A 350 -22.71 -3.78 3.96
CA ILE A 350 -22.12 -2.61 3.28
C ILE A 350 -21.54 -3.02 1.93
N TRP A 351 -20.76 -4.11 1.91
CA TRP A 351 -20.16 -4.64 0.68
C TRP A 351 -21.21 -5.06 -0.35
N ALA A 352 -22.26 -5.75 0.08
CA ALA A 352 -23.35 -6.16 -0.81
C ALA A 352 -24.13 -4.96 -1.37
N THR A 353 -24.39 -3.95 -0.54
CA THR A 353 -25.11 -2.73 -0.94
C THR A 353 -24.28 -1.92 -1.93
N VAL A 354 -23.01 -1.66 -1.64
CA VAL A 354 -22.10 -0.93 -2.55
C VAL A 354 -21.97 -1.64 -3.90
N ASN A 355 -21.92 -2.98 -3.92
CA ASN A 355 -21.86 -3.73 -5.18
C ASN A 355 -23.13 -3.70 -6.03
N GLN A 356 -24.23 -3.15 -5.51
CA GLN A 356 -25.44 -2.87 -6.31
C GLN A 356 -25.34 -1.51 -7.03
N TYR A 357 -24.38 -0.66 -6.66
CA TYR A 357 -24.07 0.58 -7.33
C TYR A 357 -23.00 0.37 -8.39
N SER A 358 -23.20 0.98 -9.56
CA SER A 358 -22.29 0.83 -10.69
C SER A 358 -22.27 2.09 -11.55
N LYS A 359 -21.10 2.44 -12.10
CA LYS A 359 -20.99 3.49 -13.12
C LYS A 359 -21.43 2.98 -14.49
N ILE A 360 -22.16 3.79 -15.24
CA ILE A 360 -22.60 3.51 -16.61
C ILE A 360 -22.25 4.70 -17.51
N GLY A 361 -21.75 4.44 -18.72
CA GLY A 361 -21.52 5.47 -19.74
C GLY A 361 -20.59 6.60 -19.29
N THR A 362 -21.08 7.84 -19.38
CA THR A 362 -20.37 9.13 -19.15
C THR A 362 -20.00 9.43 -17.67
N GLY A 363 -19.95 8.41 -16.82
CA GLY A 363 -19.57 8.55 -15.40
C GLY A 363 -20.75 8.65 -14.42
N VAL A 364 -22.00 8.57 -14.90
CA VAL A 364 -23.19 8.55 -14.04
C VAL A 364 -23.25 7.26 -13.23
N THR A 365 -23.53 7.37 -11.93
CA THR A 365 -23.69 6.20 -11.06
C THR A 365 -25.16 5.84 -10.95
N VAL A 366 -25.48 4.56 -11.07
CA VAL A 366 -26.84 4.04 -10.86
C VAL A 366 -26.90 3.18 -9.60
N GLY A 367 -27.96 3.34 -8.82
CA GLY A 367 -28.22 2.60 -7.57
C GLY A 367 -28.75 1.19 -7.81
N ARG A 368 -29.34 0.56 -6.79
CA ARG A 368 -29.90 -0.80 -6.94
C ARG A 368 -31.12 -0.86 -7.85
N LYS A 369 -31.50 -2.07 -8.24
CA LYS A 369 -32.72 -2.34 -9.01
C LYS A 369 -33.93 -2.35 -8.07
N TYR A 370 -34.92 -1.52 -8.38
CA TYR A 370 -36.20 -1.44 -7.68
C TYR A 370 -37.34 -1.81 -8.62
N PRO A 371 -38.35 -2.58 -8.18
CA PRO A 371 -39.60 -2.69 -8.93
C PRO A 371 -40.25 -1.31 -9.07
N PHE A 372 -40.88 -1.02 -10.22
CA PHE A 372 -41.51 0.27 -10.47
C PHE A 372 -42.48 0.69 -9.34
N LEU A 373 -43.20 -0.28 -8.76
CA LEU A 373 -44.14 -0.07 -7.67
C LEU A 373 -43.46 0.53 -6.43
N HIS A 374 -42.27 0.04 -6.08
CA HIS A 374 -41.51 0.53 -4.93
C HIS A 374 -41.11 2.00 -5.14
N VAL A 375 -40.56 2.33 -6.31
CA VAL A 375 -40.13 3.70 -6.64
C VAL A 375 -41.31 4.68 -6.56
N VAL A 376 -42.48 4.29 -7.08
CA VAL A 376 -43.66 5.14 -7.01
C VAL A 376 -44.15 5.30 -5.57
N LEU A 377 -44.24 4.21 -4.80
CA LEU A 377 -44.67 4.27 -3.40
C LEU A 377 -43.77 5.17 -2.55
N GLU A 378 -42.44 5.02 -2.66
CA GLU A 378 -41.47 5.78 -1.90
C GLU A 378 -41.57 7.30 -2.18
N ASN A 379 -41.78 7.69 -3.44
CA ASN A 379 -41.82 9.09 -3.83
C ASN A 379 -43.21 9.72 -3.61
N VAL A 380 -44.29 8.96 -3.73
CA VAL A 380 -45.67 9.43 -3.53
C VAL A 380 -46.03 9.53 -2.04
N THR A 381 -45.51 8.66 -1.18
CA THR A 381 -45.89 8.58 0.25
C THR A 381 -45.31 9.68 1.14
N LYS A 382 -44.40 10.53 0.65
CA LYS A 382 -43.99 11.77 1.34
C LYS A 382 -45.16 12.77 1.54
N GLY A 383 -46.34 12.50 0.97
CA GLY A 383 -47.61 13.15 1.33
C GLY A 383 -48.82 12.21 1.23
N LYS A 384 -49.27 11.65 2.37
CA LYS A 384 -50.57 10.96 2.64
C LYS A 384 -50.96 9.74 1.76
N GLY A 385 -50.90 8.54 2.38
CA GLY A 385 -51.98 7.53 2.34
C GLY A 385 -52.40 6.93 0.99
N VAL A 386 -51.52 6.82 0.01
CA VAL A 386 -51.82 6.15 -1.27
C VAL A 386 -51.68 4.63 -1.11
N ASP A 387 -52.76 3.90 -1.39
CA ASP A 387 -52.78 2.44 -1.36
C ASP A 387 -52.01 1.83 -2.55
N GLN A 388 -51.16 0.85 -2.29
CA GLN A 388 -50.35 0.13 -3.29
C GLN A 388 -51.18 -0.44 -4.44
N PHE A 389 -52.44 -0.83 -4.18
CA PHE A 389 -53.33 -1.36 -5.22
C PHE A 389 -53.84 -0.29 -6.18
N THR A 390 -53.84 0.99 -5.78
CA THR A 390 -54.16 2.11 -6.68
C THR A 390 -53.07 2.24 -7.75
N ILE A 391 -51.81 2.11 -7.36
CA ILE A 391 -50.67 2.17 -8.28
C ILE A 391 -50.64 0.95 -9.20
N LEU A 392 -50.92 -0.24 -8.66
CA LEU A 392 -51.05 -1.46 -9.46
C LEU A 392 -52.21 -1.39 -10.47
N GLN A 393 -53.33 -0.77 -10.11
CA GLN A 393 -54.43 -0.53 -11.04
C GLN A 393 -54.03 0.42 -12.18
N MET A 394 -53.27 1.48 -11.87
CA MET A 394 -52.71 2.36 -12.89
C MET A 394 -51.75 1.62 -13.83
N ALA A 395 -50.97 0.67 -13.31
CA ALA A 395 -50.09 -0.17 -14.12
C ALA A 395 -50.88 -1.13 -15.04
N GLU A 396 -52.05 -1.62 -14.61
CA GLU A 396 -52.97 -2.38 -15.47
C GLU A 396 -53.60 -1.49 -16.57
N ASP A 397 -53.98 -0.26 -16.22
CA ASP A 397 -54.60 0.70 -17.14
C ASP A 397 -53.61 1.21 -18.22
N THR A 398 -52.31 1.30 -17.90
CA THR A 398 -51.25 1.71 -18.84
C THR A 398 -50.64 0.54 -19.62
N GLY A 399 -51.08 -0.70 -19.35
CA GLY A 399 -50.58 -1.90 -20.02
C GLY A 399 -49.21 -2.40 -19.55
N VAL A 400 -48.72 -1.91 -18.40
CA VAL A 400 -47.55 -2.49 -17.69
C VAL A 400 -47.92 -3.83 -17.05
N LEU A 401 -49.17 -4.01 -16.63
CA LEU A 401 -49.70 -5.28 -16.15
C LEU A 401 -50.84 -5.76 -17.05
N ALA A 402 -50.94 -7.08 -17.26
CA ALA A 402 -52.06 -7.67 -18.00
C ALA A 402 -53.38 -7.53 -17.22
N LYS A 403 -54.50 -7.37 -17.95
CA LYS A 403 -55.83 -7.21 -17.33
C LYS A 403 -56.18 -8.35 -16.37
N GLY A 404 -56.63 -8.04 -15.16
CA GLY A 404 -56.91 -8.97 -14.08
C GLY A 404 -55.74 -9.25 -13.14
N SER A 405 -54.52 -8.77 -13.46
CA SER A 405 -53.31 -9.08 -12.67
C SER A 405 -53.34 -8.52 -11.26
N VAL A 406 -54.05 -7.41 -11.03
CA VAL A 406 -54.19 -6.79 -9.69
C VAL A 406 -54.89 -7.73 -8.71
N LYS A 407 -55.82 -8.59 -9.17
CA LYS A 407 -56.50 -9.56 -8.30
C LYS A 407 -55.55 -10.64 -7.78
N ASP A 408 -54.66 -11.13 -8.64
CA ASP A 408 -53.68 -12.15 -8.25
C ASP A 408 -52.61 -11.56 -7.31
N LEU A 409 -52.14 -10.34 -7.59
CA LEU A 409 -51.14 -9.63 -6.78
C LEU A 409 -51.66 -9.22 -5.39
N ARG A 410 -52.99 -9.10 -5.21
CA ARG A 410 -53.61 -8.96 -3.87
C ARG A 410 -53.41 -10.19 -2.99
N THR A 411 -53.19 -11.35 -3.60
CA THR A 411 -53.09 -12.63 -2.90
C THR A 411 -51.63 -13.02 -2.67
N ASN A 412 -50.75 -12.71 -3.63
CA ASN A 412 -49.31 -12.89 -3.49
C ASN A 412 -48.52 -11.84 -4.30
N LEU A 413 -47.87 -10.90 -3.60
CA LEU A 413 -47.10 -9.82 -4.21
C LEU A 413 -45.78 -10.30 -4.85
N SER A 414 -45.27 -11.47 -4.46
CA SER A 414 -44.03 -12.04 -5.03
C SER A 414 -44.15 -12.40 -6.52
N LEU A 415 -45.38 -12.52 -7.04
CA LEU A 415 -45.67 -12.76 -8.46
C LEU A 415 -45.45 -11.50 -9.33
N LEU A 416 -45.18 -10.34 -8.74
CA LEU A 416 -45.00 -9.08 -9.48
C LEU A 416 -43.89 -9.19 -10.52
N THR A 417 -42.75 -9.78 -10.16
CA THR A 417 -41.59 -9.91 -11.05
C THR A 417 -41.86 -10.83 -12.24
N GLU A 418 -42.60 -11.93 -12.04
CA GLU A 418 -43.02 -12.83 -13.12
C GLU A 418 -43.99 -12.11 -14.08
N LYS A 419 -44.92 -11.32 -13.54
CA LYS A 419 -45.94 -10.61 -14.32
C LYS A 419 -45.42 -9.39 -15.06
N THR A 420 -44.23 -8.89 -14.73
CA THR A 420 -43.61 -7.75 -15.41
C THR A 420 -42.46 -8.13 -16.33
N GLU A 421 -42.15 -9.43 -16.50
CA GLU A 421 -40.99 -9.91 -17.25
C GLU A 421 -40.97 -9.44 -18.72
N SER A 422 -42.14 -9.32 -19.35
CA SER A 422 -42.28 -8.86 -20.74
C SER A 422 -42.40 -7.34 -20.92
N VAL A 423 -42.30 -6.56 -19.83
CA VAL A 423 -42.51 -5.11 -19.86
C VAL A 423 -41.26 -4.39 -20.38
N THR A 424 -41.45 -3.48 -21.33
CA THR A 424 -40.37 -2.66 -21.90
C THR A 424 -40.21 -1.32 -21.17
N ALA A 425 -39.01 -0.74 -21.23
CA ALA A 425 -38.73 0.60 -20.70
C ALA A 425 -39.69 1.70 -21.22
N ASN A 426 -40.15 1.61 -22.47
CA ASN A 426 -41.11 2.57 -23.06
C ASN A 426 -42.51 2.47 -22.43
N GLN A 427 -42.96 1.25 -22.08
CA GLN A 427 -44.23 1.04 -21.38
C GLN A 427 -44.14 1.60 -19.95
N LEU A 428 -43.01 1.40 -19.27
CA LEU A 428 -42.74 2.01 -17.97
C LEU A 428 -42.74 3.54 -18.06
N ALA A 429 -42.12 4.14 -19.09
CA ALA A 429 -42.11 5.58 -19.26
C ALA A 429 -43.53 6.16 -19.38
N THR A 430 -44.40 5.49 -20.15
CA THR A 430 -45.82 5.86 -20.28
C THR A 430 -46.56 5.78 -18.94
N PHE A 431 -46.25 4.76 -18.15
CA PHE A 431 -46.80 4.60 -16.81
C PHE A 431 -46.35 5.72 -15.86
N PHE A 432 -45.06 6.04 -15.78
CA PHE A 432 -44.55 7.13 -14.92
C PHE A 432 -45.15 8.48 -15.30
N LYS A 433 -45.32 8.80 -16.59
CA LYS A 433 -46.03 10.02 -17.02
C LYS A 433 -47.49 10.06 -16.55
N THR A 434 -48.16 8.91 -16.48
CA THR A 434 -49.52 8.79 -15.95
C THR A 434 -49.55 8.97 -14.42
N VAL A 435 -48.52 8.49 -13.72
CA VAL A 435 -48.30 8.73 -12.28
C VAL A 435 -48.11 10.22 -12.00
N GLU A 436 -47.27 10.93 -12.74
CA GLU A 436 -47.06 12.38 -12.57
C GLU A 436 -48.33 13.20 -12.79
N ARG A 437 -49.13 12.84 -13.81
CA ARG A 437 -50.44 13.48 -14.06
C ARG A 437 -51.41 13.29 -12.90
N ARG A 438 -51.36 12.13 -12.24
CA ARG A 438 -52.23 11.79 -11.11
C ARG A 438 -51.71 12.37 -9.79
N PHE A 439 -50.40 12.44 -9.62
CA PHE A 439 -49.71 12.91 -8.43
C PHE A 439 -48.69 14.00 -8.80
N PRO A 440 -49.12 15.26 -9.00
CA PRO A 440 -48.22 16.37 -9.38
C PRO A 440 -47.14 16.71 -8.34
N SER A 441 -47.19 16.07 -7.15
CA SER A 441 -46.15 16.15 -6.12
C SER A 441 -44.88 15.37 -6.47
N CYS A 442 -44.96 14.42 -7.40
CA CYS A 442 -43.83 13.61 -7.86
C CYS A 442 -43.46 14.00 -9.28
N GLN A 443 -42.17 14.26 -9.52
CA GLN A 443 -41.62 14.51 -10.84
C GLN A 443 -40.39 13.65 -11.05
N PHE A 444 -40.31 13.00 -12.19
CA PHE A 444 -39.25 12.08 -12.59
C PHE A 444 -38.55 12.63 -13.84
N SER A 445 -37.26 12.32 -13.99
CA SER A 445 -36.53 12.43 -15.26
C SER A 445 -36.20 11.01 -15.69
N LEU A 446 -36.68 10.60 -16.86
CA LEU A 446 -36.73 9.20 -17.28
C LEU A 446 -35.68 8.93 -18.35
N HIS A 447 -34.84 7.93 -18.12
CA HIS A 447 -33.74 7.55 -19.01
C HIS A 447 -33.80 6.08 -19.40
N CYS A 448 -33.20 5.72 -20.54
CA CYS A 448 -32.94 4.34 -20.95
C CYS A 448 -31.47 4.17 -21.41
N ILE A 449 -31.02 2.90 -21.51
CA ILE A 449 -29.72 2.56 -22.10
C ILE A 449 -29.93 2.11 -23.54
N ASN A 450 -29.20 2.71 -24.47
CA ASN A 450 -29.18 2.33 -25.88
C ASN A 450 -28.33 1.07 -26.12
N SER A 451 -28.47 0.45 -27.28
CA SER A 451 -27.71 -0.76 -27.65
C SER A 451 -26.19 -0.57 -27.67
N ASP A 452 -25.71 0.67 -27.76
CA ASP A 452 -24.30 1.06 -27.71
C ASP A 452 -23.80 1.39 -26.29
N GLY A 453 -24.67 1.32 -25.28
CA GLY A 453 -24.35 1.66 -23.89
C GLY A 453 -24.49 3.14 -23.53
N SER A 454 -24.91 4.01 -24.47
CA SER A 454 -25.20 5.41 -24.19
C SER A 454 -26.53 5.59 -23.43
N ILE A 455 -26.62 6.66 -22.63
CA ILE A 455 -27.83 6.97 -21.86
C ILE A 455 -28.65 8.00 -22.64
N GLU A 456 -29.91 7.67 -22.94
CA GLU A 456 -30.85 8.56 -23.62
C GLU A 456 -31.96 9.01 -22.66
N GLU A 457 -32.30 10.30 -22.69
CA GLU A 457 -33.43 10.86 -21.95
C GLU A 457 -34.71 10.77 -22.78
N LEU A 458 -35.73 10.13 -22.21
CA LEU A 458 -37.02 9.85 -22.85
C LEU A 458 -38.04 10.99 -22.72
N ASP A 459 -37.70 12.05 -21.98
CA ASP A 459 -38.56 13.21 -21.70
C ASP A 459 -37.89 14.55 -22.10
N ARG A 460 -37.88 14.86 -23.40
CA ARG A 460 -37.32 16.13 -23.95
C ARG A 460 -38.32 17.30 -24.04
N GLU A 461 -39.48 17.25 -23.38
CA GLU A 461 -40.45 18.37 -23.50
C GLU A 461 -40.02 19.62 -22.70
N PRO A 462 -40.06 20.83 -23.30
CA PRO A 462 -39.80 22.07 -22.59
C PRO A 462 -41.05 22.46 -21.78
N GLN A 463 -41.05 22.19 -20.48
CA GLN A 463 -42.16 22.56 -19.60
C GLN A 463 -41.66 23.37 -18.40
N GLN A 464 -42.47 24.37 -18.02
CA GLN A 464 -42.15 25.39 -17.01
C GLN A 464 -41.66 24.76 -15.70
N GLU A 465 -40.40 25.04 -15.34
CA GLU A 465 -39.87 24.76 -14.01
C GLU A 465 -40.74 25.47 -12.97
N ILE A 466 -41.54 24.70 -12.24
CA ILE A 466 -42.21 25.19 -11.04
C ILE A 466 -41.09 25.37 -10.01
N ALA A 467 -40.74 26.63 -9.74
CA ALA A 467 -39.64 27.03 -8.88
C ALA A 467 -39.59 26.20 -7.56
N GLY A 468 -38.52 25.43 -7.39
CA GLY A 468 -38.16 24.80 -6.10
C GLY A 468 -38.37 23.29 -5.95
N ARG A 469 -38.74 22.52 -6.99
CA ARG A 469 -38.85 21.04 -6.89
C ARG A 469 -37.86 20.32 -7.82
N GLN A 470 -37.01 19.48 -7.23
CA GLN A 470 -35.98 18.70 -7.94
C GLN A 470 -36.62 17.42 -8.53
N ARG A 471 -36.43 17.17 -9.84
CA ARG A 471 -36.88 15.93 -10.49
C ARG A 471 -36.02 14.74 -10.04
N VAL A 472 -36.64 13.58 -9.87
CA VAL A 472 -35.95 12.34 -9.49
C VAL A 472 -35.47 11.61 -10.75
N PRO A 473 -34.16 11.53 -11.01
CA PRO A 473 -33.64 10.89 -12.22
C PRO A 473 -33.66 9.35 -12.07
N LEU A 474 -34.29 8.68 -13.04
CA LEU A 474 -34.53 7.25 -13.06
C LEU A 474 -34.06 6.64 -14.38
N LEU A 475 -33.31 5.55 -14.27
CA LEU A 475 -33.01 4.66 -15.37
C LEU A 475 -34.05 3.53 -15.41
N LEU A 476 -34.80 3.44 -16.51
CA LEU A 476 -35.80 2.40 -16.74
C LEU A 476 -35.13 1.16 -17.35
N ILE A 477 -35.51 -0.02 -16.83
CA ILE A 477 -34.99 -1.30 -17.25
C ILE A 477 -36.17 -2.21 -17.60
N ASP A 478 -36.01 -2.99 -18.67
CA ASP A 478 -36.98 -4.02 -19.05
C ASP A 478 -37.23 -5.00 -17.89
N GLY A 479 -38.41 -5.61 -17.88
CA GLY A 479 -38.86 -6.48 -16.81
C GLY A 479 -39.56 -5.77 -15.65
N GLY A 480 -39.88 -4.48 -15.78
CA GLY A 480 -40.61 -3.71 -14.77
C GLY A 480 -39.74 -3.09 -13.67
N PHE A 481 -38.45 -2.88 -13.93
CA PHE A 481 -37.49 -2.39 -12.94
C PHE A 481 -36.99 -0.97 -13.25
N CYS A 482 -36.60 -0.25 -12.20
CA CYS A 482 -36.02 1.08 -12.25
C CYS A 482 -34.74 1.13 -11.40
N ARG A 483 -33.82 2.04 -11.73
CA ARG A 483 -32.65 2.37 -10.89
C ARG A 483 -32.58 3.88 -10.72
N TYR A 484 -32.30 4.36 -9.50
CA TYR A 484 -32.00 5.77 -9.27
C TYR A 484 -30.65 6.13 -9.92
N MET A 485 -30.55 7.34 -10.47
CA MET A 485 -29.33 7.89 -11.05
C MET A 485 -28.75 8.98 -10.14
N TYR A 486 -27.43 9.03 -10.06
CA TYR A 486 -26.71 9.98 -9.22
C TYR A 486 -25.63 10.69 -10.04
N SER A 487 -25.61 12.02 -9.94
CA SER A 487 -24.67 12.90 -10.62
C SER A 487 -23.32 13.02 -9.92
N ASP A 488 -23.28 12.82 -8.60
CA ASP A 488 -22.10 13.05 -7.78
C ASP A 488 -21.90 11.93 -6.74
N ARG A 489 -20.64 11.81 -6.28
CA ARG A 489 -20.23 10.78 -5.31
C ARG A 489 -20.93 10.92 -3.96
N ASN A 490 -21.14 12.13 -3.46
CA ASN A 490 -21.70 12.34 -2.12
C ASN A 490 -23.18 11.94 -2.05
N SER A 491 -23.93 12.15 -3.13
CA SER A 491 -25.31 11.69 -3.25
C SER A 491 -25.41 10.16 -3.27
N VAL A 492 -24.43 9.46 -3.87
CA VAL A 492 -24.34 7.99 -3.83
C VAL A 492 -24.09 7.51 -2.39
N LEU A 493 -23.11 8.11 -1.70
CA LEU A 493 -22.77 7.73 -0.33
C LEU A 493 -23.96 7.88 0.62
N ARG A 494 -24.68 9.02 0.56
CA ARG A 494 -25.88 9.26 1.37
C ARG A 494 -27.02 8.28 1.09
N ALA A 495 -27.19 7.86 -0.17
CA ALA A 495 -28.21 6.88 -0.50
C ALA A 495 -27.86 5.49 0.07
N ILE A 496 -26.60 5.09 -0.02
CA ILE A 496 -26.11 3.83 0.56
C ILE A 496 -26.27 3.84 2.09
N GLU A 497 -25.90 4.95 2.72
CA GLU A 497 -26.02 5.14 4.18
C GLU A 497 -27.46 4.97 4.65
N ALA A 498 -28.42 5.67 4.03
CA ALA A 498 -29.84 5.54 4.35
C ALA A 498 -30.38 4.11 4.15
N GLU A 499 -29.88 3.37 3.15
CA GLU A 499 -30.25 1.96 2.95
C GLU A 499 -29.71 1.05 4.07
N ILE A 500 -28.52 1.34 4.58
CA ILE A 500 -27.90 0.57 5.66
C ILE A 500 -28.57 0.85 7.01
N GLU A 501 -28.89 2.11 7.30
CA GLU A 501 -29.58 2.51 8.53
C GLU A 501 -30.94 1.82 8.68
N HIS A 502 -31.64 1.51 7.58
CA HIS A 502 -32.94 0.85 7.64
C HIS A 502 -32.86 -0.63 8.10
N VAL A 503 -31.73 -1.30 7.93
CA VAL A 503 -31.57 -2.73 8.26
C VAL A 503 -30.68 -2.98 9.47
N LEU A 504 -29.98 -1.94 9.92
CA LEU A 504 -29.08 -1.97 11.07
C LEU A 504 -29.90 -1.82 12.35
N HIS A 505 -29.71 -2.76 13.27
CA HIS A 505 -30.39 -2.77 14.55
C HIS A 505 -29.41 -3.00 15.70
N PHE A 506 -29.68 -2.35 16.83
CA PHE A 506 -28.85 -2.49 18.03
C PHE A 506 -29.52 -3.35 19.11
N THR A 507 -28.84 -4.39 19.57
CA THR A 507 -29.32 -5.26 20.66
C THR A 507 -29.02 -4.63 22.03
N PRO A 508 -29.84 -4.90 23.07
CA PRO A 508 -30.99 -5.83 23.12
C PRO A 508 -32.34 -5.24 22.69
N CYS A 509 -32.40 -3.98 22.25
CA CYS A 509 -33.65 -3.23 22.09
C CYS A 509 -34.45 -3.55 20.80
N GLU A 510 -33.83 -4.19 19.80
CA GLU A 510 -34.37 -4.22 18.42
C GLU A 510 -34.23 -5.59 17.73
N VAL A 511 -34.83 -6.66 18.25
CA VAL A 511 -34.90 -7.95 17.50
C VAL A 511 -36.19 -7.99 16.68
N SER A 512 -36.13 -7.50 15.44
CA SER A 512 -37.18 -7.71 14.42
C SER A 512 -37.22 -9.19 13.98
N GLN A 513 -38.34 -9.66 13.42
CA GLN A 513 -38.41 -11.00 12.80
C GLN A 513 -38.15 -10.97 11.29
N ASP A 514 -37.64 -9.84 10.78
CA ASP A 514 -37.48 -9.62 9.34
C ASP A 514 -36.23 -10.33 8.82
N GLN A 515 -36.41 -11.17 7.80
CA GLN A 515 -35.31 -11.89 7.17
C GLN A 515 -34.32 -10.89 6.53
N GLY A 516 -33.09 -10.86 7.04
CA GLY A 516 -32.00 -10.07 6.46
C GLY A 516 -31.56 -8.84 7.27
N SER A 517 -32.17 -8.58 8.43
CA SER A 517 -31.71 -7.58 9.40
C SER A 517 -30.31 -7.89 9.95
N CYS A 518 -29.53 -6.83 10.21
CA CYS A 518 -28.18 -6.90 10.75
C CYS A 518 -28.20 -6.43 12.22
N TYR A 519 -27.78 -7.29 13.14
CA TYR A 519 -27.78 -6.99 14.57
C TYR A 519 -26.37 -6.74 15.08
N VAL A 520 -26.16 -5.60 15.75
CA VAL A 520 -24.90 -5.23 16.38
C VAL A 520 -25.14 -4.99 17.88
N PRO A 521 -24.24 -5.42 18.78
CA PRO A 521 -24.36 -5.10 20.20
C PRO A 521 -24.44 -3.59 20.44
N GLY A 522 -25.39 -3.15 21.28
CA GLY A 522 -25.63 -1.72 21.51
C GLY A 522 -24.44 -0.95 22.11
N PHE A 523 -23.49 -1.63 22.76
CA PHE A 523 -22.27 -0.96 23.23
C PHE A 523 -21.33 -0.52 22.10
N LEU A 524 -21.55 -0.98 20.86
CA LEU A 524 -20.81 -0.57 19.66
C LEU A 524 -21.57 0.48 18.83
N SER A 525 -22.73 0.98 19.28
CA SER A 525 -23.54 1.96 18.53
C SER A 525 -22.74 3.21 18.18
N ASP A 526 -22.09 3.83 19.17
CA ASP A 526 -21.28 5.04 18.99
C ASP A 526 -20.14 4.82 17.96
N LEU A 527 -19.56 3.61 17.94
CA LEU A 527 -18.52 3.25 16.97
C LEU A 527 -19.10 3.13 15.56
N VAL A 528 -20.24 2.47 15.42
CA VAL A 528 -20.90 2.27 14.13
C VAL A 528 -21.35 3.62 13.58
N GLU A 529 -22.04 4.43 14.37
CA GLU A 529 -22.51 5.76 13.99
C GLU A 529 -21.37 6.69 13.56
N SER A 530 -20.22 6.65 14.25
CA SER A 530 -19.06 7.48 13.90
C SER A 530 -18.27 7.00 12.68
N LYS A 531 -18.34 5.72 12.33
CA LYS A 531 -17.50 5.10 11.28
C LYS A 531 -18.25 4.63 10.05
N LEU A 532 -19.59 4.59 10.08
CA LEU A 532 -20.41 4.06 8.99
C LEU A 532 -20.09 4.71 7.64
N THR A 533 -20.06 6.05 7.59
CA THR A 533 -19.73 6.79 6.37
C THR A 533 -18.33 6.43 5.84
N VAL A 534 -17.33 6.32 6.72
CA VAL A 534 -15.96 5.94 6.37
C VAL A 534 -15.89 4.51 5.80
N TRP A 535 -16.61 3.56 6.42
CA TRP A 535 -16.67 2.19 5.93
C TRP A 535 -17.35 2.08 4.57
N ILE A 536 -18.40 2.87 4.32
CA ILE A 536 -19.07 2.94 3.01
C ILE A 536 -18.12 3.50 1.95
N GLU A 537 -17.42 4.60 2.25
CA GLU A 537 -16.42 5.19 1.35
C GLU A 537 -15.32 4.20 1.00
N ASN A 538 -14.82 3.46 2.01
CA ASN A 538 -13.80 2.44 1.85
C ASN A 538 -14.28 1.22 1.06
N ALA A 539 -15.55 0.82 1.19
CA ALA A 539 -16.15 -0.22 0.36
C ALA A 539 -16.23 0.21 -1.11
N VAL A 540 -16.61 1.47 -1.38
CA VAL A 540 -16.61 2.03 -2.75
C VAL A 540 -15.19 2.06 -3.32
N ASN A 541 -14.18 2.44 -2.52
CA ASN A 541 -12.79 2.41 -2.93
C ASN A 541 -12.31 0.96 -3.21
N ALA A 542 -12.64 0.00 -2.34
CA ALA A 542 -12.28 -1.41 -2.54
C ALA A 542 -12.92 -2.03 -3.81
N GLN A 543 -14.09 -1.52 -4.23
CA GLN A 543 -14.72 -1.89 -5.49
C GLN A 543 -13.84 -1.53 -6.70
N THR A 544 -13.17 -0.36 -6.69
CA THR A 544 -12.35 0.12 -7.81
C THR A 544 -10.91 -0.41 -7.80
N MET A 545 -10.37 -0.80 -6.63
CA MET A 545 -9.01 -1.34 -6.52
C MET A 545 -8.81 -2.65 -7.31
N SER A 546 -7.62 -2.85 -7.87
CA SER A 546 -7.31 -3.94 -8.79
C SER A 546 -6.15 -4.81 -8.31
N LYS A 547 -6.26 -6.12 -8.58
CA LYS A 547 -5.19 -7.08 -8.29
C LYS A 547 -3.95 -6.75 -9.14
N ASP A 548 -2.77 -6.94 -8.55
CA ASP A 548 -1.45 -6.64 -9.13
C ASP A 548 -1.20 -5.13 -9.36
N HIS A 549 -1.99 -4.27 -8.69
CA HIS A 549 -1.79 -2.83 -8.66
C HIS A 549 -1.72 -2.34 -7.20
N GLU A 550 -2.85 -2.23 -6.51
CA GLU A 550 -2.89 -1.79 -5.11
C GLU A 550 -2.65 -2.93 -4.11
N TYR A 551 -2.89 -4.18 -4.52
CA TYR A 551 -2.65 -5.38 -3.72
C TYR A 551 -2.30 -6.60 -4.58
N ILE A 552 -1.74 -7.63 -3.94
CA ILE A 552 -1.65 -8.98 -4.47
C ILE A 552 -2.45 -9.97 -3.62
N LEU A 553 -2.64 -11.18 -4.16
CA LEU A 553 -3.22 -12.30 -3.43
C LEU A 553 -2.10 -13.29 -3.10
N GLU A 554 -1.81 -13.44 -1.82
CA GLU A 554 -0.91 -14.47 -1.29
C GLU A 554 -1.70 -15.63 -0.68
N THR A 555 -0.99 -16.70 -0.31
CA THR A 555 -1.55 -17.85 0.41
C THR A 555 -2.26 -17.47 1.70
N HIS A 556 -1.82 -16.38 2.35
CA HIS A 556 -2.33 -15.92 3.63
C HIS A 556 -3.41 -14.84 3.53
N GLY A 557 -3.74 -14.33 2.34
CA GLY A 557 -4.80 -13.36 2.12
C GLY A 557 -4.46 -12.24 1.13
N VAL A 558 -5.20 -11.13 1.23
CA VAL A 558 -4.96 -9.90 0.47
C VAL A 558 -3.81 -9.13 1.12
N VAL A 559 -2.81 -8.76 0.34
CA VAL A 559 -1.61 -8.05 0.81
C VAL A 559 -1.41 -6.74 0.05
N PRO A 560 -1.29 -5.59 0.72
CA PRO A 560 -1.03 -4.30 0.09
C PRO A 560 0.28 -4.26 -0.69
N VAL A 561 0.32 -3.44 -1.74
CA VAL A 561 1.54 -3.11 -2.49
C VAL A 561 1.71 -1.60 -2.53
N ASP A 562 2.86 -1.11 -2.07
CA ASP A 562 3.23 0.28 -2.28
C ASP A 562 3.79 0.45 -3.70
N TYR A 563 2.91 0.41 -4.70
CA TYR A 563 3.29 0.63 -6.10
C TYR A 563 3.79 2.07 -6.35
N SER A 564 3.39 3.00 -5.48
CA SER A 564 3.55 4.43 -5.72
C SER A 564 4.95 4.96 -5.48
N CYS A 565 5.67 4.39 -4.51
CA CYS A 565 7.03 4.80 -4.18
C CYS A 565 8.01 3.64 -4.33
N THR A 566 7.74 2.49 -3.71
CA THR A 566 8.77 1.45 -3.53
C THR A 566 8.62 0.22 -4.42
N GLY A 567 7.41 -0.10 -4.87
CA GLY A 567 7.07 -1.34 -5.57
C GLY A 567 7.10 -2.59 -4.66
N VAL A 568 7.13 -2.41 -3.33
CA VAL A 568 7.27 -3.49 -2.34
C VAL A 568 5.92 -4.04 -1.91
N VAL A 569 5.86 -5.36 -1.75
CA VAL A 569 4.72 -6.07 -1.13
C VAL A 569 4.83 -5.96 0.39
N GLU A 570 3.80 -5.41 1.03
CA GLU A 570 3.82 -5.13 2.47
C GLU A 570 3.16 -6.27 3.27
N ASN A 571 3.83 -7.41 3.34
CA ASN A 571 3.33 -8.65 3.98
C ASN A 571 2.85 -8.49 5.44
N ASN A 572 3.32 -7.46 6.14
CA ASN A 572 2.97 -7.20 7.54
C ASN A 572 1.98 -6.04 7.70
N VAL A 573 1.47 -5.48 6.62
CA VAL A 573 0.53 -4.35 6.63
C VAL A 573 -0.88 -4.87 6.33
N LYS A 574 -1.83 -4.41 7.13
CA LYS A 574 -3.27 -4.57 6.88
C LYS A 574 -3.91 -3.20 6.87
N TRP A 575 -4.87 -3.00 5.97
CA TRP A 575 -5.69 -1.78 5.99
C TRP A 575 -6.68 -1.79 7.15
N THR A 576 -6.85 -0.64 7.79
CA THR A 576 -7.86 -0.39 8.82
C THR A 576 -9.12 0.23 8.23
N ASP A 577 -10.20 0.29 9.00
CA ASP A 577 -11.48 0.89 8.60
C ASP A 577 -12.17 0.20 7.40
N GLY A 578 -11.94 -1.10 7.19
CA GLY A 578 -12.73 -1.94 6.28
C GLY A 578 -12.15 -2.36 4.91
N PRO A 579 -11.24 -1.62 4.22
CA PRO A 579 -10.75 -2.00 2.89
C PRO A 579 -10.21 -3.44 2.83
N GLN A 580 -9.51 -3.87 3.88
CA GLN A 580 -9.01 -5.24 4.01
C GLN A 580 -10.16 -6.26 3.91
N GLN A 581 -11.19 -6.10 4.74
CA GLN A 581 -12.36 -6.99 4.77
C GLN A 581 -13.13 -6.98 3.44
N PHE A 582 -13.29 -5.80 2.83
CA PHE A 582 -13.97 -5.65 1.54
C PHE A 582 -13.22 -6.35 0.41
N LEU A 583 -11.89 -6.24 0.36
CA LEU A 583 -11.07 -6.95 -0.62
C LEU A 583 -11.04 -8.45 -0.34
N GLU A 584 -11.02 -8.87 0.93
CA GLU A 584 -11.11 -10.28 1.30
C GLU A 584 -12.43 -10.91 0.80
N MET A 585 -13.54 -10.18 0.91
CA MET A 585 -14.84 -10.56 0.34
C MET A 585 -14.83 -10.51 -1.20
N LYS A 586 -14.23 -9.48 -1.81
CA LYS A 586 -14.08 -9.36 -3.27
C LYS A 586 -13.45 -10.60 -3.90
N HIS A 587 -12.44 -11.18 -3.24
CA HIS A 587 -11.70 -12.34 -3.74
C HIS A 587 -12.12 -13.67 -3.11
N GLN A 588 -13.20 -13.70 -2.33
CA GLN A 588 -13.67 -14.91 -1.63
C GLN A 588 -12.54 -15.61 -0.84
N SER A 589 -11.73 -14.81 -0.15
CA SER A 589 -10.63 -15.25 0.71
C SER A 589 -11.06 -15.35 2.18
N LYS A 590 -10.16 -15.73 3.10
CA LYS A 590 -10.48 -15.79 4.54
C LYS A 590 -10.81 -14.39 5.05
N LEU A 591 -12.01 -14.20 5.60
CA LEU A 591 -12.45 -12.92 6.18
C LEU A 591 -11.81 -12.72 7.56
N SER A 592 -11.07 -11.62 7.72
CA SER A 592 -10.51 -11.20 9.01
C SER A 592 -11.47 -10.31 9.79
N ASP A 593 -11.47 -10.43 11.12
CA ASP A 593 -12.18 -9.49 11.98
C ASP A 593 -11.50 -8.11 11.95
N MET A 594 -12.27 -7.05 12.17
CA MET A 594 -11.71 -5.70 12.31
C MET A 594 -10.88 -5.61 13.60
N THR A 595 -9.77 -4.88 13.55
CA THR A 595 -8.91 -4.62 14.71
C THR A 595 -8.92 -3.13 15.04
N ALA A 596 -9.07 -2.78 16.32
CA ALA A 596 -8.81 -1.41 16.77
C ALA A 596 -7.34 -1.27 17.17
N ILE A 597 -6.73 -0.17 16.72
CA ILE A 597 -5.35 0.17 17.10
C ILE A 597 -5.38 0.76 18.51
N THR A 598 -5.02 -0.04 19.51
CA THR A 598 -4.95 0.39 20.93
C THR A 598 -3.58 0.90 21.35
N ASN A 599 -2.58 0.63 20.54
CA ASN A 599 -1.21 0.94 20.81
C ASN A 599 -0.57 1.27 19.47
N TYR A 600 0.26 2.30 19.43
CA TYR A 600 0.90 2.64 18.17
C TYR A 600 2.16 3.46 18.36
N MET A 601 3.03 3.35 17.38
CA MET A 601 4.21 4.16 17.22
C MET A 601 4.37 4.45 15.73
N SER A 602 4.32 5.73 15.36
CA SER A 602 4.62 6.11 13.98
C SER A 602 6.12 6.27 13.78
N ASN A 603 6.56 6.22 12.53
CA ASN A 603 7.97 6.44 12.19
C ASN A 603 8.45 7.83 12.66
N VAL A 604 7.63 8.87 12.46
CA VAL A 604 7.89 10.22 12.97
C VAL A 604 8.05 10.20 14.51
N GLY A 605 7.14 9.53 15.22
CA GLY A 605 7.18 9.48 16.69
C GLY A 605 8.40 8.77 17.23
N LEU A 606 8.76 7.64 16.62
CA LEU A 606 9.93 6.87 17.05
C LEU A 606 11.21 7.69 16.85
N LEU A 607 11.38 8.30 15.68
CA LEU A 607 12.57 9.07 15.36
C LEU A 607 12.69 10.34 16.20
N GLN A 608 11.57 11.02 16.49
CA GLN A 608 11.57 12.19 17.38
C GLN A 608 12.04 11.86 18.81
N LYS A 609 11.98 10.60 19.27
CA LYS A 609 12.55 10.19 20.57
C LYS A 609 14.07 10.33 20.64
N TYR A 610 14.78 10.38 19.52
CA TYR A 610 16.22 10.63 19.45
C TYR A 610 16.56 12.13 19.48
N GLY A 611 15.55 13.02 19.50
CA GLY A 611 15.73 14.46 19.51
C GLY A 611 16.58 14.94 18.32
N SER A 612 17.60 15.73 18.60
CA SER A 612 18.54 16.22 17.59
C SER A 612 19.59 15.20 17.17
N GLN A 613 19.61 13.96 17.69
CA GLN A 613 20.64 12.96 17.39
C GLN A 613 20.22 11.99 16.27
N ILE A 614 19.54 12.52 15.25
CA ILE A 614 19.10 11.78 14.07
C ILE A 614 20.05 12.04 12.92
N PHE A 615 20.81 11.03 12.54
CA PHE A 615 21.68 11.05 11.39
C PHE A 615 21.10 10.17 10.31
N GLY A 616 21.50 10.39 9.06
CA GLY A 616 21.03 9.51 8.00
C GLY A 616 21.76 9.66 6.68
N VAL A 617 21.58 8.66 5.84
CA VAL A 617 22.12 8.63 4.48
C VAL A 617 21.03 8.28 3.49
N SER A 618 21.06 8.90 2.31
CA SER A 618 20.17 8.54 1.21
C SER A 618 20.85 8.73 -0.14
N GLY A 619 20.39 7.98 -1.14
CA GLY A 619 20.75 8.24 -2.54
C GLY A 619 20.24 9.59 -3.06
N THR A 620 19.13 10.06 -2.49
CA THR A 620 18.33 11.18 -2.99
C THR A 620 17.51 11.76 -1.84
N LEU A 621 17.91 12.90 -1.27
CA LEU A 621 17.14 13.60 -0.23
C LEU A 621 15.94 14.38 -0.81
N GLY A 622 15.93 14.58 -2.12
CA GLY A 622 14.81 15.21 -2.82
C GLY A 622 15.08 16.65 -3.22
N GLN A 623 14.01 17.36 -3.60
CA GLN A 623 14.05 18.78 -3.92
C GLN A 623 13.90 19.66 -2.65
N GLN A 624 13.95 20.98 -2.82
CA GLN A 624 13.83 21.95 -1.73
C GLN A 624 12.61 21.70 -0.83
N ALA A 625 11.43 21.45 -1.41
CA ALA A 625 10.21 21.20 -0.65
C ALA A 625 10.29 19.93 0.24
N GLU A 626 10.94 18.86 -0.25
CA GLU A 626 11.15 17.61 0.51
C GLU A 626 12.12 17.83 1.68
N ILE A 627 13.23 18.54 1.42
CA ILE A 627 14.22 18.89 2.44
C ILE A 627 13.59 19.76 3.53
N GLU A 628 12.89 20.84 3.15
CA GLU A 628 12.20 21.72 4.11
C GLU A 628 11.15 20.96 4.93
N THR A 629 10.47 20.00 4.32
CA THR A 629 9.49 19.15 5.01
C THR A 629 10.16 18.29 6.07
N LEU A 630 11.27 17.62 5.74
CA LEU A 630 12.07 16.88 6.73
C LEU A 630 12.50 17.77 7.89
N GLN A 631 12.96 18.99 7.62
CA GLN A 631 13.44 19.91 8.65
C GLN A 631 12.32 20.44 9.55
N LYS A 632 11.10 20.62 9.01
CA LYS A 632 9.93 21.00 9.82
C LYS A 632 9.42 19.86 10.69
N ILE A 633 9.60 18.60 10.27
CA ILE A 633 9.19 17.42 11.04
C ILE A 633 10.21 17.08 12.13
N TYR A 634 11.50 17.17 11.81
CA TYR A 634 12.60 16.76 12.68
C TYR A 634 13.50 17.96 12.99
N GLU A 635 13.42 18.44 14.24
CA GLU A 635 14.10 19.65 14.68
C GLU A 635 15.64 19.49 14.70
N GLY A 636 16.34 20.52 14.21
CA GLY A 636 17.80 20.59 14.24
C GLY A 636 18.52 19.73 13.20
N ILE A 637 17.80 19.19 12.21
CA ILE A 637 18.41 18.42 11.12
C ILE A 637 18.93 19.33 10.01
N GLU A 638 20.19 19.15 9.65
CA GLU A 638 20.82 19.80 8.48
C GLU A 638 21.07 18.79 7.36
N THR A 639 21.25 19.29 6.12
CA THR A 639 21.49 18.43 4.95
C THR A 639 22.77 18.77 4.21
N CYS A 640 23.45 17.73 3.73
CA CYS A 640 24.60 17.89 2.84
C CYS A 640 24.60 16.84 1.73
N GLN A 641 24.74 17.31 0.49
CA GLN A 641 24.98 16.49 -0.67
C GLN A 641 26.47 16.37 -0.95
N ILE A 642 26.93 15.12 -0.98
CA ILE A 642 28.31 14.75 -1.26
C ILE A 642 28.44 14.45 -2.76
N PRO A 643 29.44 15.04 -3.44
CA PRO A 643 29.68 14.77 -4.84
C PRO A 643 30.18 13.33 -5.05
N LEU A 644 29.90 12.79 -6.23
CA LEU A 644 30.38 11.48 -6.65
C LEU A 644 31.91 11.46 -6.71
N PHE A 645 32.54 10.35 -6.32
CA PHE A 645 34.02 10.23 -6.34
C PHE A 645 34.61 10.22 -7.76
N LYS A 646 33.76 9.97 -8.76
CA LYS A 646 34.07 10.00 -10.19
C LYS A 646 33.00 10.79 -10.94
N ARG A 647 33.31 11.21 -12.16
CA ARG A 647 32.35 11.91 -13.01
C ARG A 647 31.16 11.01 -13.32
N ARG A 648 29.93 11.54 -13.17
CA ARG A 648 28.71 10.84 -13.62
C ARG A 648 28.66 10.83 -15.14
N LYS A 649 28.43 9.67 -15.75
CA LYS A 649 28.30 9.48 -17.20
C LYS A 649 26.90 8.97 -17.57
N LEU A 650 25.87 9.65 -17.07
CA LEU A 650 24.48 9.32 -17.36
C LEU A 650 23.99 10.15 -18.55
N PHE A 651 23.61 9.49 -19.63
CA PHE A 651 22.93 10.11 -20.75
C PHE A 651 21.41 9.96 -20.62
N GLU A 652 20.71 11.05 -20.40
CA GLU A 652 19.24 11.07 -20.37
C GLU A 652 18.71 11.27 -21.78
N VAL A 653 18.07 10.24 -22.33
CA VAL A 653 17.38 10.30 -23.61
C VAL A 653 16.09 11.08 -23.40
N GLU A 654 15.74 11.94 -24.36
CA GLU A 654 14.50 12.70 -24.34
C GLU A 654 13.28 11.80 -24.09
N GLY A 655 12.46 12.22 -23.13
CA GLY A 655 11.27 11.48 -22.73
C GLY A 655 10.13 11.67 -23.73
N VAL A 656 9.27 10.66 -23.85
CA VAL A 656 8.17 10.65 -24.83
C VAL A 656 6.83 10.48 -24.12
N ILE A 657 5.82 11.24 -24.53
CA ILE A 657 4.42 11.04 -24.14
C ILE A 657 3.67 10.43 -25.32
N VAL A 658 3.03 9.29 -25.07
CA VAL A 658 2.26 8.52 -26.05
C VAL A 658 0.78 8.60 -25.70
N ASP A 659 -0.11 8.69 -26.68
CA ASP A 659 -1.54 8.94 -26.40
C ASP A 659 -2.26 7.70 -25.86
N ASP A 660 -2.08 6.54 -26.50
CA ASP A 660 -2.77 5.31 -26.16
C ASP A 660 -1.84 4.20 -25.64
N GLU A 661 -2.43 3.25 -24.89
CA GLU A 661 -1.70 2.17 -24.23
C GLU A 661 -1.07 1.19 -25.24
N LYS A 662 -1.71 0.98 -26.41
CA LYS A 662 -1.20 0.05 -27.43
C LYS A 662 0.04 0.63 -28.11
N GLU A 663 -0.01 1.89 -28.53
CA GLU A 663 1.15 2.61 -29.06
C GLU A 663 2.26 2.68 -28.01
N TRP A 664 1.92 2.87 -26.73
CA TRP A 664 2.89 2.91 -25.64
C TRP A 664 3.63 1.58 -25.48
N VAL A 665 2.93 0.44 -25.50
CA VAL A 665 3.55 -0.90 -25.48
C VAL A 665 4.43 -1.11 -26.71
N GLU A 666 3.95 -0.76 -27.90
CA GLU A 666 4.70 -0.91 -29.16
C GLU A 666 5.99 -0.06 -29.14
N LYS A 667 5.90 1.19 -28.67
CA LYS A 667 7.04 2.09 -28.52
C LYS A 667 8.08 1.52 -27.56
N ILE A 668 7.66 1.00 -26.41
CA ILE A 668 8.54 0.34 -25.44
C ILE A 668 9.24 -0.85 -26.08
N CYS A 669 8.50 -1.73 -26.76
CA CYS A 669 9.06 -2.90 -27.42
C CYS A 669 10.11 -2.52 -28.48
N ASN A 670 9.82 -1.50 -29.28
CA ASN A 670 10.73 -0.99 -30.30
C ASN A 670 12.02 -0.43 -29.69
N VAL A 671 11.92 0.39 -28.64
CA VAL A 671 13.08 0.95 -27.94
C VAL A 671 13.93 -0.15 -27.33
N VAL A 672 13.32 -1.10 -26.62
CA VAL A 672 14.04 -2.24 -26.01
C VAL A 672 14.75 -3.05 -27.08
N THR A 673 14.05 -3.37 -28.18
CA THR A 673 14.59 -4.12 -29.33
C THR A 673 15.79 -3.40 -29.96
N GLU A 674 15.76 -2.07 -30.06
CA GLU A 674 16.89 -1.29 -30.56
C GLU A 674 18.11 -1.37 -29.61
N GLN A 675 17.89 -1.36 -28.29
CA GLN A 675 18.98 -1.41 -27.31
C GLN A 675 19.67 -2.78 -27.25
N VAL A 676 18.90 -3.88 -27.34
CA VAL A 676 19.41 -5.26 -27.22
C VAL A 676 19.92 -5.85 -28.53
N ASN A 677 19.73 -5.16 -29.66
CA ASN A 677 20.26 -5.61 -30.95
C ASN A 677 21.53 -4.85 -31.35
N HIS A 678 22.30 -5.45 -32.25
CA HIS A 678 23.50 -4.85 -32.82
C HIS A 678 23.12 -3.69 -33.76
N THR A 679 23.79 -2.55 -33.63
CA THR A 679 23.65 -1.41 -34.55
C THR A 679 24.96 -1.20 -35.33
N PRO A 680 24.98 -0.38 -36.40
CA PRO A 680 26.21 -0.14 -37.16
C PRO A 680 27.37 0.50 -36.36
N TYR A 681 27.11 1.03 -35.17
CA TYR A 681 28.06 1.82 -34.38
C TYR A 681 28.22 1.34 -32.93
N ARG A 682 27.40 0.38 -32.46
CA ARG A 682 27.55 -0.21 -31.12
C ARG A 682 27.05 -1.65 -31.06
N SER A 683 27.65 -2.39 -30.14
CA SER A 683 27.20 -3.72 -29.73
C SER A 683 25.87 -3.67 -28.96
N PRO A 684 25.19 -4.83 -28.81
CA PRO A 684 24.05 -4.98 -27.93
C PRO A 684 24.31 -4.54 -26.48
N ARG A 685 23.30 -3.95 -25.84
CA ARG A 685 23.34 -3.54 -24.43
C ARG A 685 22.45 -4.44 -23.57
N ALA A 686 22.55 -4.29 -22.26
CA ALA A 686 21.57 -4.82 -21.31
C ALA A 686 20.52 -3.74 -21.00
N VAL A 687 19.28 -4.15 -20.74
CA VAL A 687 18.15 -3.24 -20.46
C VAL A 687 17.50 -3.56 -19.12
N LEU A 688 17.16 -2.52 -18.36
CA LEU A 688 16.29 -2.58 -17.19
C LEU A 688 15.02 -1.79 -17.47
N ILE A 689 13.86 -2.45 -17.47
CA ILE A 689 12.54 -1.84 -17.61
C ILE A 689 11.91 -1.71 -16.22
N ILE A 690 11.50 -0.50 -15.87
CA ILE A 690 10.87 -0.15 -14.60
C ILE A 690 9.43 0.27 -14.88
N CYS A 691 8.50 -0.55 -14.39
CA CYS A 691 7.06 -0.35 -14.50
C CYS A 691 6.47 0.20 -13.19
N GLU A 692 5.34 0.88 -13.28
CA GLU A 692 4.65 1.40 -12.10
C GLU A 692 4.04 0.27 -11.27
N THR A 693 3.39 -0.67 -11.96
CA THR A 693 2.62 -1.74 -11.33
C THR A 693 3.11 -3.12 -11.71
N ILE A 694 2.80 -4.10 -10.85
CA ILE A 694 3.08 -5.51 -11.09
C ILE A 694 2.34 -6.00 -12.35
N LYS A 695 1.11 -5.52 -12.53
CA LYS A 695 0.28 -5.79 -13.72
C LYS A 695 0.99 -5.35 -15.01
N GLN A 696 1.43 -4.10 -15.08
CA GLN A 696 2.16 -3.57 -16.25
C GLN A 696 3.45 -4.36 -16.53
N ALA A 697 4.20 -4.73 -15.49
CA ALA A 697 5.41 -5.54 -15.66
C ALA A 697 5.10 -6.92 -16.28
N LYS A 698 4.01 -7.57 -15.87
CA LYS A 698 3.56 -8.84 -16.48
C LYS A 698 3.08 -8.64 -17.92
N ASP A 699 2.36 -7.56 -18.19
CA ASP A 699 1.81 -7.25 -19.51
C ASP A 699 2.92 -6.97 -20.54
N LEU A 700 3.91 -6.14 -20.16
CA LEU A 700 5.09 -5.88 -20.99
C LEU A 700 5.98 -7.12 -21.13
N SER A 701 6.09 -7.96 -20.09
CA SER A 701 6.83 -9.21 -20.19
C SER A 701 6.22 -10.14 -21.24
N ARG A 702 4.88 -10.21 -21.34
CA ARG A 702 4.18 -10.96 -22.39
C ARG A 702 4.37 -10.32 -23.77
N ALA A 703 4.31 -9.00 -23.88
CA ALA A 703 4.51 -8.29 -25.15
C ALA A 703 5.93 -8.47 -25.73
N LEU A 704 6.95 -8.58 -24.86
CA LEU A 704 8.35 -8.79 -25.25
C LEU A 704 8.72 -10.25 -25.50
N GLU A 705 7.77 -11.19 -25.39
CA GLU A 705 8.03 -12.63 -25.43
C GLU A 705 8.61 -13.08 -26.77
N ASP A 706 8.09 -12.53 -27.87
CA ASP A 706 8.51 -12.88 -29.22
C ASP A 706 9.78 -12.12 -29.67
N THR A 707 10.07 -10.98 -29.06
CA THR A 707 11.16 -10.07 -29.48
C THR A 707 12.44 -10.24 -28.69
N VAL A 708 12.36 -10.66 -27.41
CA VAL A 708 13.52 -10.78 -26.52
C VAL A 708 13.51 -12.13 -25.79
N PRO A 709 14.29 -13.13 -26.25
CA PRO A 709 14.29 -14.47 -25.65
C PRO A 709 14.95 -14.51 -24.26
N HIS A 710 15.92 -13.63 -23.98
CA HIS A 710 16.65 -13.59 -22.70
C HIS A 710 16.12 -12.51 -21.75
N LYS A 711 14.84 -12.63 -21.38
CA LYS A 711 14.16 -11.73 -20.43
C LYS A 711 13.97 -12.37 -19.05
N LYS A 712 14.07 -11.56 -17.99
CA LYS A 712 13.77 -11.95 -16.61
C LYS A 712 12.75 -10.99 -16.01
N LEU A 713 11.65 -11.54 -15.48
CA LEU A 713 10.63 -10.79 -14.76
C LEU A 713 10.97 -10.78 -13.26
N TYR A 714 11.02 -9.58 -12.68
CA TYR A 714 11.37 -9.35 -11.29
C TYR A 714 10.25 -8.60 -10.56
N ILE A 715 9.46 -9.37 -9.83
CA ILE A 715 8.30 -8.93 -9.03
C ILE A 715 8.44 -9.60 -7.65
N SER A 716 9.57 -9.36 -6.98
CA SER A 716 9.88 -10.00 -5.69
C SER A 716 9.10 -9.35 -4.54
N ASN A 717 8.74 -10.12 -3.52
CA ASN A 717 7.92 -9.64 -2.40
C ASN A 717 8.75 -9.07 -1.23
N ASN A 718 10.07 -9.31 -1.19
CA ASN A 718 10.88 -9.08 0.04
C ASN A 718 12.17 -8.27 -0.17
N MET A 719 12.28 -7.44 -1.23
CA MET A 719 13.51 -6.69 -1.57
C MET A 719 14.76 -7.58 -1.81
N ASP A 720 14.61 -8.90 -1.94
CA ASP A 720 15.72 -9.83 -2.21
C ASP A 720 16.16 -9.74 -3.68
N ASN A 721 17.21 -8.96 -3.91
CA ASN A 721 17.81 -8.76 -5.23
C ASN A 721 18.90 -9.79 -5.58
N THR A 722 19.14 -10.83 -4.77
CA THR A 722 20.25 -11.80 -5.01
C THR A 722 20.18 -12.45 -6.40
N ALA A 723 18.96 -12.71 -6.89
CA ALA A 723 18.72 -13.24 -8.23
C ALA A 723 19.21 -12.31 -9.36
N ILE A 724 19.20 -11.00 -9.13
CA ILE A 724 19.68 -9.99 -10.09
C ILE A 724 21.20 -9.78 -9.94
N THR A 725 21.70 -9.78 -8.71
CA THR A 725 23.04 -9.26 -8.39
C THR A 725 24.14 -10.33 -8.33
N SER A 726 23.74 -11.61 -8.29
CA SER A 726 24.66 -12.76 -8.24
C SER A 726 25.64 -12.84 -9.42
N ARG A 727 25.32 -12.23 -10.57
CA ARG A 727 26.19 -12.23 -11.76
C ARG A 727 26.17 -10.90 -12.50
N LYS A 728 27.17 -10.70 -13.35
CA LYS A 728 27.22 -9.57 -14.28
C LYS A 728 26.20 -9.76 -15.41
N LEU A 729 25.43 -8.71 -15.72
CA LEU A 729 24.51 -8.70 -16.85
C LEU A 729 25.27 -8.74 -18.18
N GLN A 730 24.80 -9.62 -19.07
CA GLN A 730 25.38 -9.83 -20.38
C GLN A 730 24.64 -9.02 -21.45
N ALA A 731 25.26 -8.88 -22.62
CA ALA A 731 24.69 -8.19 -23.75
C ALA A 731 23.39 -8.89 -24.21
N GLY A 732 22.33 -8.12 -24.45
CA GLY A 732 21.02 -8.64 -24.86
C GLY A 732 20.10 -9.09 -23.72
N GLU A 733 20.56 -9.11 -22.46
CA GLU A 733 19.71 -9.46 -21.32
C GLU A 733 18.77 -8.31 -20.94
N VAL A 734 17.51 -8.65 -20.65
CA VAL A 734 16.48 -7.69 -20.22
C VAL A 734 15.93 -8.09 -18.85
N ILE A 735 15.92 -7.13 -17.92
CA ILE A 735 15.20 -7.25 -16.65
C ILE A 735 13.96 -6.37 -16.73
N ILE A 736 12.82 -6.90 -16.33
CA ILE A 736 11.55 -6.19 -16.23
C ILE A 736 11.10 -6.25 -14.78
N GLY A 737 10.78 -5.12 -14.15
CA GLY A 737 10.30 -5.11 -12.78
C GLY A 737 9.63 -3.80 -12.38
N THR A 738 9.23 -3.70 -11.12
CA THR A 738 8.72 -2.46 -10.53
C THR A 738 9.87 -1.58 -10.01
N ASN A 739 9.57 -0.46 -9.34
CA ASN A 739 10.55 0.39 -8.64
C ASN A 739 11.50 -0.36 -7.68
N LEU A 740 11.14 -1.58 -7.32
CA LEU A 740 11.94 -2.49 -6.51
C LEU A 740 13.24 -2.92 -7.19
N ALA A 741 13.25 -3.03 -8.52
CA ALA A 741 14.32 -3.67 -9.27
C ALA A 741 15.69 -2.98 -9.05
N GLY A 742 16.60 -3.70 -8.40
CA GLY A 742 17.94 -3.20 -8.09
C GLY A 742 18.00 -2.14 -6.98
N ARG A 743 16.94 -1.99 -6.17
CA ARG A 743 16.91 -1.06 -5.02
C ARG A 743 17.82 -1.53 -3.88
N GLY A 744 18.64 -0.63 -3.34
CA GLY A 744 19.61 -0.97 -2.29
C GLY A 744 20.72 -1.95 -2.69
N THR A 745 20.90 -2.26 -3.99
CA THR A 745 21.97 -3.16 -4.46
C THR A 745 22.61 -2.69 -5.76
N ASP A 746 23.83 -3.17 -6.05
CA ASP A 746 24.59 -2.80 -7.24
C ASP A 746 24.37 -3.73 -8.44
N ILE A 747 23.88 -3.18 -9.55
CA ILE A 747 23.68 -3.91 -10.80
C ILE A 747 24.98 -3.85 -11.60
N LYS A 748 25.71 -4.96 -11.62
CA LYS A 748 26.99 -5.08 -12.34
C LYS A 748 26.75 -5.53 -13.78
N VAL A 749 27.46 -4.91 -14.72
CA VAL A 749 27.42 -5.27 -16.15
C VAL A 749 28.75 -5.88 -16.61
N SER A 750 28.72 -6.63 -17.71
CA SER A 750 29.92 -7.11 -18.42
C SER A 750 30.67 -5.96 -19.09
N GLU A 751 31.95 -6.18 -19.45
CA GLU A 751 32.76 -5.17 -20.13
C GLU A 751 32.22 -4.87 -21.54
N ASP A 752 31.66 -5.87 -22.22
CA ASP A 752 31.00 -5.71 -23.53
C ASP A 752 29.79 -4.76 -23.43
N VAL A 753 28.96 -4.91 -22.39
CA VAL A 753 27.84 -3.99 -22.15
C VAL A 753 28.36 -2.59 -21.80
N LYS A 754 29.43 -2.50 -21.00
CA LYS A 754 30.03 -1.22 -20.60
C LYS A 754 30.57 -0.44 -21.80
N THR A 755 31.31 -1.10 -22.70
CA THR A 755 31.82 -0.50 -23.95
C THR A 755 30.70 -0.14 -24.93
N ALA A 756 29.60 -0.89 -24.95
CA ALA A 756 28.42 -0.57 -25.74
C ALA A 756 27.62 0.66 -25.26
N GLY A 757 27.95 1.22 -24.08
CA GLY A 757 27.26 2.36 -23.47
C GLY A 757 26.66 2.09 -22.09
N GLY A 758 26.91 0.92 -21.51
CA GLY A 758 26.45 0.51 -20.18
C GLY A 758 24.99 0.05 -20.15
N LEU A 759 24.42 -0.04 -18.95
CA LEU A 759 23.02 -0.43 -18.75
C LEU A 759 22.08 0.67 -19.29
N PHE A 760 21.07 0.27 -20.07
CA PHE A 760 19.98 1.15 -20.48
C PHE A 760 18.81 1.00 -19.50
N VAL A 761 18.34 2.08 -18.90
CA VAL A 761 17.19 2.09 -17.99
C VAL A 761 15.99 2.70 -18.70
N LEU A 762 14.88 1.99 -18.76
CA LEU A 762 13.63 2.46 -19.33
C LEU A 762 12.58 2.56 -18.23
N GLN A 763 12.13 3.77 -17.92
CA GLN A 763 11.00 3.98 -17.02
C GLN A 763 9.73 4.23 -17.83
N THR A 764 8.68 3.46 -17.53
CA THR A 764 7.49 3.40 -18.39
C THR A 764 6.33 4.27 -17.86
N PHE A 765 6.56 5.07 -16.84
CA PHE A 765 5.52 5.88 -16.20
C PHE A 765 6.13 7.15 -15.60
N LEU A 766 5.33 8.21 -15.48
CA LEU A 766 5.74 9.41 -14.75
C LEU A 766 5.67 9.13 -13.24
N PRO A 767 6.80 9.09 -12.51
CA PRO A 767 6.75 8.84 -11.07
C PRO A 767 6.09 10.00 -10.34
N LYS A 768 5.53 9.73 -9.14
CA LYS A 768 4.84 10.74 -8.33
C LYS A 768 5.75 11.90 -7.89
N ASN A 769 7.06 11.69 -7.82
CA ASN A 769 8.03 12.72 -7.45
C ASN A 769 9.34 12.56 -8.26
N ALA A 770 10.14 13.64 -8.33
CA ALA A 770 11.43 13.65 -9.01
C ALA A 770 12.46 12.69 -8.40
N ARG A 771 12.32 12.38 -7.11
CA ARG A 771 13.22 11.50 -6.37
C ARG A 771 13.18 10.06 -6.86
N VAL A 772 11.98 9.49 -7.05
CA VAL A 772 11.81 8.14 -7.59
C VAL A 772 12.38 8.05 -9.02
N GLU A 773 12.23 9.10 -9.82
CA GLU A 773 12.87 9.20 -11.15
C GLU A 773 14.40 9.16 -11.05
N ALA A 774 14.98 10.00 -10.18
CA ALA A 774 16.43 10.04 -9.95
C ALA A 774 16.98 8.70 -9.43
N GLN A 775 16.22 7.99 -8.61
CA GLN A 775 16.56 6.64 -8.13
C GLN A 775 16.52 5.61 -9.24
N ALA A 776 15.49 5.64 -10.10
CA ALA A 776 15.37 4.77 -11.26
C ALA A 776 16.55 4.99 -12.22
N PHE A 777 16.83 6.23 -12.59
CA PHE A 777 17.93 6.58 -13.48
C PHE A 777 19.30 6.32 -12.84
N GLY A 778 19.38 6.45 -11.51
CA GLY A 778 20.55 6.07 -10.70
C GLY A 778 20.83 4.56 -10.63
N ARG A 779 20.01 3.71 -11.26
CA ARG A 779 20.32 2.26 -11.45
C ARG A 779 21.41 2.04 -12.50
N THR A 780 21.67 3.01 -13.37
CA THR A 780 22.77 3.00 -14.34
C THR A 780 23.81 4.09 -14.05
N ALA A 781 24.88 4.12 -14.84
CA ALA A 781 25.97 5.09 -14.78
C ALA A 781 26.67 5.23 -13.40
N ARG A 782 26.89 4.09 -12.73
CA ARG A 782 27.51 4.05 -11.39
C ARG A 782 29.04 3.97 -11.44
N GLN A 783 29.68 4.56 -10.44
CA GLN A 783 31.14 4.50 -10.23
C GLN A 783 31.96 4.91 -11.47
N GLY A 784 31.48 5.89 -12.24
CA GLY A 784 32.12 6.38 -13.47
C GLY A 784 31.90 5.51 -14.71
N SER A 785 31.08 4.46 -14.61
CA SER A 785 30.63 3.70 -15.78
C SER A 785 29.66 4.52 -16.65
N PRO A 786 29.66 4.35 -17.98
CA PRO A 786 28.64 4.92 -18.85
C PRO A 786 27.27 4.29 -18.59
N GLY A 787 26.22 5.02 -18.92
CA GLY A 787 24.84 4.54 -18.81
C GLY A 787 23.88 5.50 -19.46
N SER A 788 22.67 5.03 -19.77
CA SER A 788 21.63 5.93 -20.28
C SER A 788 20.25 5.55 -19.76
N ALA A 789 19.37 6.52 -19.68
CA ALA A 789 18.00 6.33 -19.21
C ALA A 789 16.99 7.05 -20.10
N GLN A 790 15.78 6.52 -20.23
CA GLN A 790 14.68 7.15 -20.95
C GLN A 790 13.36 7.00 -20.19
N LEU A 791 12.51 8.02 -20.31
CA LEU A 791 11.16 8.03 -19.78
C LEU A 791 10.14 7.91 -20.93
N ILE A 792 9.23 6.94 -20.88
CA ILE A 792 8.13 6.79 -21.86
C ILE A 792 6.81 6.72 -21.09
N VAL A 793 5.99 7.75 -21.23
CA VAL A 793 4.74 7.94 -20.47
C VAL A 793 3.55 7.75 -21.38
N CYS A 794 2.49 7.10 -20.89
CA CYS A 794 1.20 7.09 -21.57
C CYS A 794 0.30 8.21 -21.02
N CYS A 795 -0.28 9.03 -21.91
CA CYS A 795 -1.16 10.14 -21.57
C CYS A 795 -2.39 9.64 -20.79
N SER A 796 -2.97 8.51 -21.21
CA SER A 796 -4.12 7.90 -20.53
C SER A 796 -3.85 7.47 -19.07
N HIS A 797 -2.57 7.30 -18.69
CA HIS A 797 -2.18 6.97 -17.31
C HIS A 797 -1.98 8.22 -16.43
N LEU A 798 -1.93 9.42 -17.01
CA LEU A 798 -1.80 10.68 -16.27
C LEU A 798 -3.12 11.08 -15.60
N SER A 799 -3.05 11.96 -14.60
CA SER A 799 -4.26 12.53 -13.99
C SER A 799 -5.05 13.39 -15.00
N GLU A 800 -6.38 13.47 -14.85
CA GLU A 800 -7.24 14.29 -15.74
C GLU A 800 -6.73 15.73 -15.95
N PRO A 801 -6.26 16.47 -14.91
CA PRO A 801 -5.69 17.79 -15.11
C PRO A 801 -4.44 17.79 -16.01
N LEU A 802 -3.57 16.79 -15.85
CA LEU A 802 -2.38 16.64 -16.69
C LEU A 802 -2.75 16.29 -18.13
N GLN A 803 -3.74 15.40 -18.33
CA GLN A 803 -4.23 15.05 -19.67
C GLN A 803 -4.77 16.28 -20.41
N LEU A 804 -5.61 17.09 -19.76
CA LEU A 804 -6.17 18.31 -20.34
C LEU A 804 -5.07 19.32 -20.72
N LEU A 805 -4.06 19.48 -19.87
CA LEU A 805 -2.95 20.39 -20.14
C LEU A 805 -2.07 19.90 -21.30
N VAL A 806 -1.78 18.60 -21.37
CA VAL A 806 -1.09 17.99 -22.50
C VAL A 806 -1.88 18.22 -23.79
N LEU A 807 -3.21 18.04 -23.78
CA LEU A 807 -4.07 18.32 -24.92
C LEU A 807 -4.04 19.80 -25.36
N ILE A 808 -4.15 20.74 -24.41
CA ILE A 808 -4.07 22.18 -24.70
C ILE A 808 -2.72 22.53 -25.34
N LYS A 809 -1.61 22.00 -24.80
CA LYS A 809 -0.27 22.18 -25.36
C LYS A 809 -0.12 21.54 -26.73
N LYS A 810 -0.65 20.34 -26.95
CA LYS A 810 -0.68 19.71 -28.29
C LYS A 810 -1.38 20.61 -29.30
N HIS A 811 -2.55 21.17 -28.95
CA HIS A 811 -3.23 22.15 -29.81
C HIS A 811 -2.39 23.40 -30.06
N HIS A 812 -1.69 23.93 -29.05
CA HIS A 812 -0.79 25.07 -29.22
C HIS A 812 0.40 24.74 -30.13
N SER A 813 1.03 23.58 -29.94
CA SER A 813 2.17 23.11 -30.75
C SER A 813 1.76 22.81 -32.20
N LEU A 814 0.53 22.32 -32.43
CA LEU A 814 -0.04 22.15 -33.76
C LEU A 814 -0.21 23.50 -34.46
N ILE A 815 -0.65 24.54 -33.73
CA ILE A 815 -0.77 25.90 -34.26
C ILE A 815 0.61 26.49 -34.60
N GLU A 816 1.61 26.30 -33.74
CA GLU A 816 3.01 26.68 -34.03
C GLU A 816 3.62 25.89 -35.19
N GLY A 817 3.26 24.61 -35.31
CA GLY A 817 3.69 23.67 -36.34
C GLY A 817 3.22 24.02 -37.75
N ILE A 818 2.09 24.72 -37.90
CA ILE A 818 1.57 25.19 -39.20
C ILE A 818 2.56 26.12 -39.92
N PHE A 819 3.40 26.83 -39.17
CA PHE A 819 4.44 27.71 -39.71
C PHE A 819 5.85 27.11 -39.62
N ASP A 820 5.98 25.83 -39.28
CA ASP A 820 7.27 25.19 -39.03
C ASP A 820 7.91 24.62 -40.30
N ILE A 821 8.97 25.27 -40.77
CA ILE A 821 9.80 24.82 -41.90
C ILE A 821 10.92 23.84 -41.48
N THR A 822 11.00 23.44 -40.21
CA THR A 822 12.04 22.53 -39.68
C THR A 822 12.06 21.15 -40.34
N PRO A 823 10.92 20.48 -40.63
CA PRO A 823 10.92 19.21 -41.36
C PRO A 823 11.59 19.33 -42.74
N LEU A 824 11.33 20.43 -43.44
CA LEU A 824 11.94 20.74 -44.73
C LEU A 824 13.46 20.91 -44.62
N HIS A 825 13.94 21.57 -43.55
CA HIS A 825 15.37 21.68 -43.27
C HIS A 825 16.01 20.34 -42.89
N ARG A 826 15.32 19.46 -42.15
CA ARG A 826 15.81 18.10 -41.84
C ARG A 826 15.96 17.27 -43.12
N ASP A 827 14.95 17.25 -44.00
CA ASP A 827 15.01 16.55 -45.29
C ASP A 827 16.12 17.12 -46.18
N HIS A 828 16.27 18.46 -46.19
CA HIS A 828 17.33 19.11 -46.93
C HIS A 828 18.72 18.71 -46.41
N PHE A 829 18.91 18.68 -45.08
CA PHE A 829 20.15 18.24 -44.45
C PHE A 829 20.46 16.78 -44.78
N VAL A 830 19.50 15.87 -44.64
CA VAL A 830 19.67 14.44 -44.98
C VAL A 830 20.03 14.27 -46.47
N THR A 831 19.38 15.02 -47.36
CA THR A 831 19.67 14.99 -48.80
C THR A 831 21.08 15.50 -49.12
N GLN A 832 21.50 16.60 -48.47
CA GLN A 832 22.87 17.12 -48.61
C GLN A 832 23.92 16.13 -48.09
N LEU A 833 23.65 15.48 -46.95
CA LEU A 833 24.54 14.47 -46.37
C LEU A 833 24.70 13.25 -47.29
N ARG A 834 23.61 12.77 -47.90
CA ARG A 834 23.66 11.71 -48.94
C ARG A 834 24.45 12.11 -50.17
N SER A 835 24.29 13.35 -50.63
CA SER A 835 25.08 13.88 -51.74
C SER A 835 26.56 13.94 -51.38
N TYR A 836 26.88 14.34 -50.15
CA TYR A 836 28.24 14.46 -49.66
C TYR A 836 28.98 13.11 -49.59
N GLN A 837 28.29 12.03 -49.21
CA GLN A 837 28.84 10.67 -49.25
C GLN A 837 29.30 10.26 -50.66
N ASN A 838 28.64 10.78 -51.70
CA ASN A 838 28.93 10.47 -53.09
C ASN A 838 29.99 11.39 -53.73
N ARG A 839 30.05 12.69 -53.37
CA ARG A 839 31.07 13.64 -53.88
C ARG A 839 31.42 14.69 -52.82
N TYR A 840 32.71 14.96 -52.64
CA TYR A 840 33.20 15.96 -51.68
C TYR A 840 33.20 17.37 -52.27
N SER A 841 32.70 18.35 -51.51
CA SER A 841 32.83 19.78 -51.78
C SER A 841 32.91 20.59 -50.47
N ASP A 842 33.88 21.49 -50.36
CA ASP A 842 34.01 22.42 -49.22
C ASP A 842 32.81 23.37 -49.10
N GLU A 843 32.21 23.74 -50.24
CA GLU A 843 31.04 24.63 -50.30
C GLU A 843 29.79 23.93 -49.72
N GLN A 844 29.63 22.63 -49.99
CA GLN A 844 28.56 21.81 -49.40
C GLN A 844 28.69 21.66 -47.88
N THR A 845 29.92 21.58 -47.35
CA THR A 845 30.16 21.46 -45.90
C THR A 845 29.64 22.69 -45.16
N LYS A 846 29.96 23.90 -45.65
CA LYS A 846 29.43 25.15 -45.06
C LYS A 846 27.91 25.25 -45.13
N HIS A 847 27.30 24.81 -46.24
CA HIS A 847 25.85 24.79 -46.38
C HIS A 847 25.18 23.80 -45.41
N MET A 848 25.76 22.61 -45.20
CA MET A 848 25.29 21.64 -44.21
C MET A 848 25.37 22.20 -42.79
N SER A 849 26.50 22.83 -42.41
CA SER A 849 26.66 23.47 -41.09
C SER A 849 25.64 24.56 -40.82
N LEU A 850 25.38 25.44 -41.79
CA LEU A 850 24.36 26.50 -41.66
C LEU A 850 22.94 25.93 -41.53
N THR A 851 22.66 24.85 -42.26
CA THR A 851 21.36 24.15 -42.17
C THR A 851 21.22 23.46 -40.81
N LEU A 852 22.28 22.80 -40.33
CA LEU A 852 22.33 22.18 -39.01
C LEU A 852 22.13 23.20 -37.89
N LEU A 853 22.86 24.33 -37.93
CA LEU A 853 22.73 25.38 -36.92
C LEU A 853 21.29 25.88 -36.79
N ARG A 854 20.59 26.08 -37.92
CA ARG A 854 19.17 26.46 -37.95
C ARG A 854 18.25 25.40 -37.35
N ILE A 855 18.56 24.12 -37.55
CA ILE A 855 17.83 23.00 -36.96
C ILE A 855 18.04 22.97 -35.43
N LEU A 856 19.27 23.27 -34.97
CA LEU A 856 19.65 23.22 -33.56
C LEU A 856 19.22 24.45 -32.74
N THR A 857 18.95 25.61 -33.35
CA THR A 857 18.59 26.85 -32.62
C THR A 857 17.14 26.88 -32.13
N LYS A 858 16.28 26.01 -32.65
CA LYS A 858 14.84 26.03 -32.36
C LYS A 858 14.53 25.07 -31.19
N ASN A 859 14.69 25.56 -29.97
CA ASN A 859 14.32 24.81 -28.76
C ASN A 859 12.89 25.18 -28.34
N ALA A 860 11.94 24.28 -28.59
CA ALA A 860 10.71 24.24 -27.83
C ALA A 860 10.98 23.46 -26.54
N ASP A 861 10.46 23.92 -25.39
CA ASP A 861 10.48 23.12 -24.17
C ASP A 861 9.79 21.77 -24.46
N SER A 862 10.45 20.68 -24.11
CA SER A 862 9.89 19.34 -24.36
C SER A 862 8.59 19.15 -23.56
N GLU A 863 7.61 18.46 -24.14
CA GLU A 863 6.32 18.20 -23.45
C GLU A 863 6.54 17.54 -22.07
N ILE A 864 7.56 16.69 -21.98
CA ILE A 864 7.90 15.97 -20.76
C ILE A 864 8.47 16.88 -19.66
N GLU A 865 9.25 17.92 -19.98
CA GLU A 865 9.77 18.87 -18.99
C GLU A 865 8.66 19.67 -18.31
N ILE A 866 7.62 20.04 -19.08
CA ILE A 866 6.45 20.75 -18.55
C ILE A 866 5.68 19.84 -17.59
N VAL A 867 5.45 18.58 -17.99
CA VAL A 867 4.78 17.59 -17.14
C VAL A 867 5.57 17.33 -15.84
N LYS A 868 6.90 17.25 -15.91
CA LYS A 868 7.77 17.15 -14.73
C LYS A 868 7.64 18.36 -13.80
N LYS A 869 7.59 19.58 -14.35
CA LYS A 869 7.43 20.81 -13.55
C LYS A 869 6.09 20.82 -12.79
N ILE A 870 4.99 20.51 -13.48
CA ILE A 870 3.65 20.47 -12.85
C ILE A 870 3.60 19.37 -11.77
N ARG A 871 4.20 18.21 -12.03
CA ARG A 871 4.35 17.16 -11.02
C ARG A 871 5.06 17.71 -9.79
N ASP A 872 6.19 18.39 -9.96
CA ASP A 872 7.00 18.89 -8.84
C ASP A 872 6.24 19.96 -8.02
N ASP A 873 5.49 20.85 -8.69
CA ASP A 873 4.61 21.82 -8.03
C ASP A 873 3.50 21.11 -7.22
N SER A 874 2.89 20.06 -7.78
CA SER A 874 1.87 19.25 -7.09
C SER A 874 2.44 18.47 -5.88
N VAL A 875 3.69 18.02 -5.96
CA VAL A 875 4.38 17.40 -4.81
C VAL A 875 4.57 18.40 -3.68
N ALA A 876 4.97 19.63 -3.98
CA ALA A 876 5.15 20.68 -2.98
C ALA A 876 3.83 21.00 -2.25
N GLU A 877 2.71 21.10 -2.99
CA GLU A 877 1.38 21.31 -2.40
C GLU A 877 0.96 20.14 -1.49
N ARG A 878 1.18 18.90 -1.93
CA ARG A 878 0.89 17.71 -1.12
C ARG A 878 1.73 17.65 0.17
N LEU A 879 3.01 18.02 0.10
CA LEU A 879 3.88 18.06 1.28
C LEU A 879 3.48 19.19 2.26
N ALA A 880 3.01 20.33 1.75
CA ALA A 880 2.43 21.38 2.57
C ALA A 880 1.17 20.88 3.30
N SER A 881 0.27 20.22 2.59
CA SER A 881 -0.93 19.59 3.17
C SER A 881 -0.58 18.54 4.24
N TYR A 882 0.44 17.71 3.99
CA TYR A 882 0.95 16.72 4.95
C TYR A 882 1.45 17.38 6.26
N LEU A 883 2.16 18.51 6.16
CA LEU A 883 2.61 19.28 7.32
C LEU A 883 1.47 19.97 8.08
N GLU A 884 0.43 20.42 7.38
CA GLU A 884 -0.69 21.15 7.97
C GLU A 884 -1.73 20.24 8.62
N HIS A 885 -1.93 19.03 8.10
CA HIS A 885 -3.01 18.14 8.55
C HIS A 885 -2.51 16.86 9.21
N ASP A 886 -1.64 16.09 8.54
CA ASP A 886 -1.26 14.75 8.99
C ASP A 886 -0.27 14.79 10.17
N ILE A 887 0.76 15.64 10.11
CA ILE A 887 1.75 15.75 11.19
C ILE A 887 1.12 16.20 12.52
N PRO A 888 0.27 17.26 12.57
CA PRO A 888 -0.41 17.64 13.80
C PRO A 888 -1.31 16.53 14.35
N LYS A 889 -2.02 15.80 13.48
CA LYS A 889 -2.82 14.65 13.88
C LYS A 889 -1.96 13.57 14.54
N ILE A 890 -0.88 13.16 13.89
CA ILE A 890 0.08 12.15 14.40
C ILE A 890 0.65 12.58 15.76
N LYS A 891 1.06 13.85 15.90
CA LYS A 891 1.60 14.39 17.16
C LYS A 891 0.55 14.37 18.28
N LYS A 892 -0.69 14.79 18.00
CA LYS A 892 -1.78 14.77 19.00
C LYS A 892 -2.10 13.35 19.44
N GLU A 893 -2.20 12.41 18.49
CA GLU A 893 -2.39 11.00 18.75
C GLU A 893 -1.31 10.46 19.71
N GLN A 894 -0.01 10.64 19.37
CA GLN A 894 1.09 10.16 20.21
C GLN A 894 1.11 10.75 21.62
N GLU A 895 0.76 12.02 21.76
CA GLU A 895 0.69 12.68 23.05
C GLU A 895 -0.43 12.10 23.92
N LEU A 896 -1.60 11.86 23.33
CA LEU A 896 -2.72 11.18 24.02
C LEU A 896 -2.36 9.73 24.38
N PHE A 897 -1.65 9.03 23.50
CA PHE A 897 -1.18 7.68 23.80
C PHE A 897 -0.16 7.67 24.95
N SER A 898 0.72 8.67 25.02
CA SER A 898 1.67 8.81 26.14
C SER A 898 0.93 9.03 27.47
N GLN A 899 -0.11 9.87 27.47
CA GLN A 899 -0.98 10.05 28.64
C GLN A 899 -1.71 8.77 29.04
N TYR A 900 -2.17 7.99 28.06
CA TYR A 900 -2.76 6.69 28.33
C TYR A 900 -1.76 5.71 28.98
N LEU A 901 -0.49 5.71 28.53
CA LEU A 901 0.56 4.88 29.14
C LEU A 901 0.84 5.26 30.60
N GLU A 902 0.74 6.53 30.96
CA GLU A 902 0.86 7.00 32.35
C GLU A 902 -0.26 6.43 33.24
N ILE A 903 -1.51 6.49 32.77
CA ILE A 903 -2.65 5.88 33.48
C ILE A 903 -2.48 4.37 33.59
N LEU A 904 -2.00 3.72 32.52
CA LEU A 904 -1.71 2.29 32.54
C LEU A 904 -0.64 1.97 33.60
N ASP A 905 0.40 2.79 33.74
CA ASP A 905 1.42 2.66 34.80
C ASP A 905 0.80 2.70 36.21
N GLU A 906 -0.19 3.55 36.45
CA GLU A 906 -0.91 3.60 37.73
C GLU A 906 -1.72 2.31 37.98
N VAL A 907 -2.33 1.73 36.95
CA VAL A 907 -3.05 0.44 37.04
C VAL A 907 -2.10 -0.70 37.42
N TYR A 908 -0.89 -0.74 36.83
CA TYR A 908 0.13 -1.71 37.21
C TYR A 908 0.61 -1.50 38.65
N LYS A 909 0.93 -0.26 39.04
CA LYS A 909 1.41 0.07 40.39
C LYS A 909 0.39 -0.28 41.47
N SER A 910 -0.88 0.04 41.27
CA SER A 910 -1.97 -0.28 42.21
C SER A 910 -2.22 -1.78 42.38
N SER A 911 -1.77 -2.60 41.43
CA SER A 911 -1.96 -4.06 41.40
C SER A 911 -0.68 -4.85 41.74
N ASN A 912 0.29 -4.26 42.45
CA ASN A 912 1.60 -4.89 42.72
C ASN A 912 2.30 -5.40 41.45
N ASN A 913 2.19 -4.64 40.35
CA ASN A 913 2.70 -4.99 39.01
C ASN A 913 2.11 -6.28 38.40
N LYS A 914 0.96 -6.75 38.90
CA LYS A 914 0.23 -7.91 38.37
C LYS A 914 -1.29 -7.63 38.30
N PRO A 915 -1.72 -6.67 37.47
CA PRO A 915 -3.14 -6.44 37.22
C PRO A 915 -3.79 -7.69 36.61
N ALA A 916 -5.12 -7.81 36.77
CA ALA A 916 -5.90 -8.84 36.09
C ALA A 916 -5.92 -8.61 34.58
N ASP A 917 -5.79 -9.69 33.80
CA ASP A 917 -5.76 -9.63 32.33
C ASP A 917 -7.08 -9.05 31.77
N SER A 918 -8.22 -9.40 32.38
CA SER A 918 -9.53 -8.83 32.05
C SER A 918 -9.63 -7.32 32.29
N THR A 919 -8.94 -6.79 33.30
CA THR A 919 -8.87 -5.35 33.59
C THR A 919 -8.03 -4.63 32.55
N LEU A 920 -6.86 -5.18 32.21
CA LEU A 920 -5.99 -4.61 31.17
C LEU A 920 -6.69 -4.61 29.80
N SER A 921 -7.31 -5.72 29.43
CA SER A 921 -8.04 -5.85 28.18
C SER A 921 -9.16 -4.82 28.07
N ALA A 922 -9.95 -4.62 29.13
CA ALA A 922 -11.04 -3.64 29.12
C ALA A 922 -10.54 -2.19 29.06
N MET A 923 -9.39 -1.90 29.69
CA MET A 923 -8.79 -0.57 29.62
C MET A 923 -8.24 -0.29 28.20
N ASN A 924 -7.59 -1.27 27.58
CA ASN A 924 -7.10 -1.17 26.20
C ASN A 924 -8.26 -1.00 25.22
N GLU A 925 -9.35 -1.74 25.40
CA GLU A 925 -10.56 -1.65 24.59
C GLU A 925 -11.23 -0.28 24.74
N PHE A 926 -11.42 0.19 25.97
CA PHE A 926 -11.98 1.52 26.23
C PHE A 926 -11.19 2.61 25.52
N TRP A 927 -9.86 2.59 25.66
CA TRP A 927 -8.97 3.52 24.98
C TRP A 927 -9.09 3.45 23.45
N GLY A 928 -9.05 2.24 22.88
CA GLY A 928 -9.18 2.05 21.43
C GLY A 928 -10.50 2.60 20.87
N ILE A 929 -11.61 2.33 21.54
CA ILE A 929 -12.93 2.85 21.12
C ILE A 929 -13.02 4.36 21.36
N TRP A 930 -12.49 4.87 22.47
CA TRP A 930 -12.45 6.31 22.75
C TRP A 930 -11.71 7.06 21.63
N LEU A 931 -10.56 6.55 21.21
CA LEU A 931 -9.77 7.15 20.12
C LEU A 931 -10.55 7.14 18.80
N LEU A 932 -11.34 6.09 18.53
CA LEU A 932 -12.14 6.00 17.30
C LEU A 932 -13.40 6.87 17.30
N THR A 933 -13.96 7.20 18.46
CA THR A 933 -15.28 7.85 18.61
C THR A 933 -15.23 9.29 19.11
N ARG A 934 -14.22 9.66 19.91
CA ARG A 934 -14.13 10.96 20.61
C ARG A 934 -12.99 11.84 20.11
N PHE A 935 -12.01 11.28 19.40
CA PHE A 935 -10.90 12.06 18.86
C PHE A 935 -11.36 12.96 17.71
N ASN A 936 -11.10 14.26 17.85
CA ASN A 936 -11.30 15.24 16.80
C ASN A 936 -10.02 16.05 16.59
N VAL A 937 -9.49 16.05 15.36
CA VAL A 937 -8.26 16.77 15.01
C VAL A 937 -8.37 18.27 15.25
N ASN A 938 -9.58 18.84 15.20
CA ASN A 938 -9.79 20.27 15.40
C ASN A 938 -9.77 20.71 16.87
N ASP A 939 -9.97 19.80 17.82
CA ASP A 939 -9.92 20.11 19.24
C ASP A 939 -8.47 20.42 19.68
N SER A 940 -8.29 21.29 20.68
CA SER A 940 -6.97 21.58 21.22
C SER A 940 -6.40 20.36 21.97
N ILE A 941 -5.08 20.19 22.00
CA ILE A 941 -4.47 19.04 22.68
C ILE A 941 -4.78 19.02 24.18
N GLU A 942 -4.84 20.19 24.82
CA GLU A 942 -5.17 20.32 26.24
C GLU A 942 -6.62 19.93 26.53
N GLU A 943 -7.57 20.29 25.65
CA GLU A 943 -8.96 19.83 25.75
C GLU A 943 -9.07 18.32 25.60
N LEU A 944 -8.40 17.74 24.60
CA LEU A 944 -8.40 16.29 24.37
C LEU A 944 -7.79 15.55 25.55
N LYS A 945 -6.66 16.02 26.09
CA LYS A 945 -6.02 15.44 27.28
C LYS A 945 -6.92 15.49 28.51
N SER A 946 -7.57 16.63 28.73
CA SER A 946 -8.49 16.82 29.86
C SER A 946 -9.69 15.87 29.76
N LYS A 947 -10.34 15.80 28.58
CA LYS A 947 -11.42 14.86 28.29
C LYS A 947 -10.97 13.42 28.51
N LEU A 948 -9.83 13.03 27.93
CA LEU A 948 -9.27 11.69 28.03
C LEU A 948 -8.99 11.29 29.48
N THR A 949 -8.40 12.20 30.27
CA THR A 949 -8.06 11.93 31.67
C THR A 949 -9.33 11.68 32.49
N GLY A 950 -10.34 12.55 32.39
CA GLY A 950 -11.59 12.39 33.12
C GLY A 950 -12.34 11.10 32.72
N ASP A 951 -12.34 10.78 31.43
CA ASP A 951 -12.96 9.57 30.90
C ASP A 951 -12.21 8.29 31.35
N LEU A 952 -10.87 8.30 31.36
CA LEU A 952 -10.04 7.19 31.83
C LEU A 952 -10.14 6.99 33.35
N GLU A 953 -10.21 8.07 34.13
CA GLU A 953 -10.44 7.98 35.58
C GLU A 953 -11.81 7.36 35.87
N THR A 954 -12.85 7.81 35.15
CA THR A 954 -14.19 7.22 35.24
C THR A 954 -14.18 5.73 34.85
N ALA A 955 -13.46 5.38 33.79
CA ALA A 955 -13.27 3.98 33.37
C ALA A 955 -12.58 3.15 34.47
N ARG A 956 -11.54 3.70 35.10
CA ARG A 956 -10.82 3.05 36.20
C ARG A 956 -11.71 2.86 37.43
N GLU A 957 -12.51 3.85 37.80
CA GLU A 957 -13.47 3.74 38.91
C GLU A 957 -14.50 2.64 38.66
N LYS A 958 -15.07 2.58 37.45
CA LYS A 958 -15.97 1.49 37.03
C LYS A 958 -15.29 0.12 37.16
N LEU A 959 -14.06 -0.02 36.68
CA LEU A 959 -13.30 -1.27 36.80
C LEU A 959 -13.03 -1.65 38.26
N GLY A 960 -12.72 -0.67 39.13
CA GLY A 960 -12.58 -0.88 40.57
C GLY A 960 -13.86 -1.39 41.25
N GLN A 961 -15.02 -1.06 40.69
CA GLN A 961 -16.34 -1.55 41.13
C GLN A 961 -16.75 -2.88 40.46
N GLY A 962 -15.88 -3.46 39.62
CA GLY A 962 -16.18 -4.66 38.83
C GLY A 962 -17.22 -4.40 37.74
N GLU A 963 -17.16 -3.23 37.11
CA GLU A 963 -17.98 -2.82 35.97
C GLU A 963 -17.12 -2.55 34.73
N SER A 964 -17.66 -2.92 33.55
CA SER A 964 -17.05 -2.61 32.27
C SER A 964 -17.23 -1.11 31.94
N PRO A 965 -16.16 -0.40 31.56
CA PRO A 965 -16.24 1.01 31.13
C PRO A 965 -17.24 1.25 30.00
N LEU A 966 -17.17 0.41 28.97
CA LEU A 966 -18.01 0.43 27.77
C LEU A 966 -19.31 -0.39 27.92
N SER A 967 -19.59 -0.98 29.07
CA SER A 967 -20.64 -2.01 29.20
C SER A 967 -20.47 -3.24 28.28
N ASN A 968 -19.27 -3.52 27.79
CA ASN A 968 -18.97 -4.72 27.00
C ASN A 968 -19.24 -5.99 27.84
N LEU A 969 -20.07 -6.88 27.30
CA LEU A 969 -20.42 -8.15 27.95
C LEU A 969 -19.20 -9.08 28.12
N HIS A 970 -18.25 -9.06 27.18
CA HIS A 970 -17.10 -9.97 27.16
C HIS A 970 -16.14 -9.71 28.33
N HIS A 971 -16.03 -8.46 28.79
CA HIS A 971 -15.28 -8.13 30.01
C HIS A 971 -15.82 -8.89 31.22
N TYR A 972 -17.15 -8.89 31.41
CA TYR A 972 -17.76 -9.59 32.53
C TYR A 972 -17.59 -11.11 32.45
N ILE A 973 -17.59 -11.68 31.24
CA ILE A 973 -17.33 -13.11 31.02
C ILE A 973 -15.89 -13.45 31.40
N ALA A 974 -14.91 -12.68 30.89
CA ALA A 974 -13.49 -12.88 31.18
C ALA A 974 -13.21 -12.75 32.68
N PHE A 975 -13.72 -11.69 33.32
CA PHE A 975 -13.55 -11.47 34.76
C PHE A 975 -14.23 -12.57 35.59
N GLY A 976 -15.42 -13.02 35.16
CA GLY A 976 -16.09 -14.18 35.77
C GLY A 976 -15.26 -15.46 35.68
N ASN A 977 -14.59 -15.71 34.55
CA ASN A 977 -13.72 -16.87 34.37
C ASN A 977 -12.51 -16.83 35.31
N GLU A 978 -11.84 -15.69 35.44
CA GLU A 978 -10.72 -15.54 36.37
C GLU A 978 -11.14 -15.82 37.83
N LEU A 979 -12.30 -15.29 38.24
CA LEU A 979 -12.87 -15.53 39.58
C LEU A 979 -13.20 -17.01 39.78
N ARG A 980 -13.76 -17.67 38.75
CA ARG A 980 -14.07 -19.09 38.75
C ARG A 980 -12.80 -19.95 38.89
N GLU A 981 -11.72 -19.58 38.21
CA GLU A 981 -10.42 -20.25 38.29
C GLU A 981 -9.77 -20.09 39.66
N LYS A 982 -9.93 -18.92 40.29
CA LYS A 982 -9.56 -18.67 41.69
C LYS A 982 -10.47 -19.38 42.71
N GLY A 983 -11.51 -20.09 42.25
CA GLY A 983 -12.44 -20.85 43.09
C GLY A 983 -13.57 -20.03 43.72
N ASN A 984 -13.69 -18.73 43.39
CA ASN A 984 -14.74 -17.84 43.87
C ASN A 984 -16.00 -17.95 42.99
N LEU A 985 -16.75 -19.03 43.18
CA LEU A 985 -17.91 -19.37 42.35
C LEU A 985 -19.06 -18.35 42.46
N ALA A 986 -19.35 -17.85 43.66
CA ALA A 986 -20.47 -16.93 43.86
C ALA A 986 -20.27 -15.60 43.12
N GLU A 987 -19.08 -15.00 43.22
CA GLU A 987 -18.77 -13.77 42.46
C GLU A 987 -18.66 -14.05 40.95
N SER A 988 -18.18 -15.23 40.52
CA SER A 988 -18.19 -15.59 39.09
C SER A 988 -19.61 -15.62 38.51
N ILE A 989 -20.58 -16.20 39.23
CA ILE A 989 -22.00 -16.24 38.83
C ILE A 989 -22.59 -14.83 38.74
N LYS A 990 -22.22 -13.95 39.67
CA LYS A 990 -22.62 -12.54 39.66
C LYS A 990 -22.09 -11.83 38.41
N MET A 991 -20.84 -12.06 38.01
CA MET A 991 -20.26 -11.47 36.80
C MET A 991 -20.93 -11.99 35.53
N TYR A 992 -21.15 -13.30 35.40
CA TYR A 992 -21.91 -13.84 34.26
C TYR A 992 -23.34 -13.30 34.21
N THR A 993 -23.97 -13.06 35.36
CA THR A 993 -25.29 -12.43 35.44
C THR A 993 -25.26 -10.99 34.94
N LYS A 994 -24.23 -10.21 35.29
CA LYS A 994 -24.03 -8.87 34.73
C LYS A 994 -23.88 -8.92 33.21
N ALA A 995 -23.10 -9.85 32.66
CA ALA A 995 -22.93 -10.03 31.21
C ALA A 995 -24.29 -10.25 30.50
N ILE A 996 -25.12 -11.14 31.05
CA ILE A 996 -26.46 -11.45 30.53
C ILE A 996 -27.40 -10.23 30.61
N GLN A 997 -27.33 -9.45 31.69
CA GLN A 997 -28.12 -8.24 31.85
C GLN A 997 -27.74 -7.14 30.85
N LYS A 998 -26.49 -7.11 30.39
CA LYS A 998 -26.04 -6.14 29.38
C LYS A 998 -26.59 -6.46 28.00
N ASP A 999 -26.48 -7.72 27.57
CA ASP A 999 -27.08 -8.15 26.31
C ASP A 999 -27.38 -9.65 26.32
N GLN A 1000 -28.65 -10.01 26.35
CA GLN A 1000 -29.10 -11.40 26.37
C GLN A 1000 -28.87 -12.10 25.02
N CYS A 1001 -28.83 -11.34 23.93
CA CYS A 1001 -28.74 -11.87 22.56
C CYS A 1001 -27.37 -12.51 22.31
N TRP A 1002 -26.31 -11.89 22.85
CA TRP A 1002 -24.91 -12.29 22.67
C TRP A 1002 -24.29 -13.01 23.88
N ALA A 1003 -25.11 -13.38 24.87
CA ALA A 1003 -24.65 -13.93 26.14
C ALA A 1003 -24.50 -15.46 26.17
N ALA A 1004 -24.42 -16.15 25.02
CA ALA A 1004 -24.31 -17.61 24.93
C ALA A 1004 -23.26 -18.20 25.91
N VAL A 1005 -22.05 -17.66 25.89
CA VAL A 1005 -20.94 -18.10 26.75
C VAL A 1005 -21.20 -17.75 28.22
N ALA A 1006 -21.81 -16.60 28.52
CA ALA A 1006 -22.16 -16.20 29.88
C ALA A 1006 -23.22 -17.12 30.48
N TYR A 1007 -24.30 -17.42 29.75
CA TYR A 1007 -25.32 -18.38 30.14
C TYR A 1007 -24.72 -19.76 30.38
N TYR A 1008 -23.91 -20.25 29.44
CA TYR A 1008 -23.19 -21.53 29.58
C TYR A 1008 -22.35 -21.54 30.86
N ASN A 1009 -21.43 -20.58 31.02
CA ASN A 1009 -20.54 -20.54 32.18
C ASN A 1009 -21.29 -20.38 33.51
N ARG A 1010 -22.39 -19.62 33.55
CA ARG A 1010 -23.24 -19.45 34.73
C ARG A 1010 -23.94 -20.75 35.14
N ALA A 1011 -24.45 -21.51 34.17
CA ALA A 1011 -25.07 -22.81 34.43
C ALA A 1011 -24.07 -23.75 35.13
N PHE A 1012 -22.86 -23.88 34.60
CA PHE A 1012 -21.85 -24.79 35.19
C PHE A 1012 -21.27 -24.28 36.50
N ALA A 1013 -21.09 -22.98 36.67
CA ALA A 1013 -20.66 -22.42 37.95
C ALA A 1013 -21.71 -22.72 39.04
N SER A 1014 -23.01 -22.59 38.70
CA SER A 1014 -24.12 -22.93 39.58
C SER A 1014 -24.14 -24.43 39.94
N LEU A 1015 -24.04 -25.32 38.95
CA LEU A 1015 -23.98 -26.77 39.17
C LEU A 1015 -22.78 -27.19 40.03
N THR A 1016 -21.63 -26.53 39.84
CA THR A 1016 -20.42 -26.78 40.65
C THR A 1016 -20.60 -26.31 42.09
N GLN A 1017 -21.32 -25.20 42.31
CA GLN A 1017 -21.66 -24.71 43.64
C GLN A 1017 -22.66 -25.63 44.36
N GLN A 1018 -23.58 -26.26 43.62
CA GLN A 1018 -24.55 -27.22 44.18
C GLN A 1018 -23.88 -28.46 44.79
N ASP A 1019 -22.84 -29.02 44.14
CA ASP A 1019 -22.08 -30.17 44.70
C ASP A 1019 -21.44 -29.83 46.05
N ARG A 1020 -21.27 -28.54 46.37
CA ARG A 1020 -20.76 -28.05 47.66
C ARG A 1020 -21.84 -27.74 48.70
N HIS A 1021 -23.02 -27.26 48.29
CA HIS A 1021 -24.01 -26.65 49.21
C HIS A 1021 -25.45 -27.20 49.12
N GLN A 1022 -25.74 -28.19 48.26
CA GLN A 1022 -27.04 -28.87 48.14
C GLN A 1022 -28.27 -27.94 47.92
N ASP A 1023 -28.19 -27.00 46.98
CA ASP A 1023 -29.34 -26.17 46.56
C ASP A 1023 -30.32 -26.96 45.66
N LEU A 1024 -31.61 -26.98 46.04
CA LEU A 1024 -32.69 -27.73 45.38
C LEU A 1024 -33.19 -27.07 44.08
N ASN A 1025 -33.07 -25.74 43.93
CA ASN A 1025 -33.54 -24.99 42.75
C ASN A 1025 -32.43 -24.73 41.72
N CYS A 1026 -31.25 -25.33 41.91
CA CYS A 1026 -30.09 -25.10 41.05
C CYS A 1026 -30.24 -25.76 39.67
N LEU A 1027 -30.84 -26.96 39.61
CA LEU A 1027 -31.01 -27.70 38.35
C LEU A 1027 -31.94 -26.98 37.38
N ASP A 1028 -33.03 -26.37 37.87
CA ASP A 1028 -33.96 -25.61 37.02
C ASP A 1028 -33.31 -24.34 36.45
N ARG A 1029 -32.54 -23.60 37.28
CA ARG A 1029 -31.79 -22.43 36.82
C ARG A 1029 -30.71 -22.79 35.81
N ALA A 1030 -29.98 -23.89 36.03
CA ALA A 1030 -28.97 -24.36 35.08
C ALA A 1030 -29.60 -24.82 33.76
N LEU A 1031 -30.79 -25.44 33.81
CA LEU A 1031 -31.52 -25.85 32.61
C LEU A 1031 -31.99 -24.64 31.80
N GLU A 1032 -32.56 -23.63 32.46
CA GLU A 1032 -32.98 -22.37 31.85
C GLU A 1032 -31.78 -21.64 31.21
N ASP A 1033 -30.67 -21.54 31.92
CA ASP A 1033 -29.44 -20.95 31.39
C ASP A 1033 -28.93 -21.69 30.16
N LEU A 1034 -28.90 -23.02 30.17
CA LEU A 1034 -28.47 -23.80 29.00
C LEU A 1034 -29.43 -23.64 27.81
N GLN A 1035 -30.75 -23.54 28.04
CA GLN A 1035 -31.73 -23.27 26.99
C GLN A 1035 -31.55 -21.86 26.38
N ASN A 1036 -31.26 -20.86 27.20
CA ASN A 1036 -30.97 -19.50 26.72
C ASN A 1036 -29.61 -19.43 26.02
N ALA A 1037 -28.60 -20.17 26.49
CA ALA A 1037 -27.32 -20.32 25.79
C ALA A 1037 -27.54 -20.88 24.38
N TYR A 1038 -28.38 -21.91 24.24
CA TYR A 1038 -28.72 -22.50 22.96
C TYR A 1038 -29.34 -21.47 21.99
N LYS A 1039 -30.35 -20.71 22.44
CA LYS A 1039 -30.99 -19.65 21.64
C LYS A 1039 -30.00 -18.56 21.21
N SER A 1040 -29.12 -18.14 22.11
CA SER A 1040 -28.09 -17.15 21.80
C SER A 1040 -27.10 -17.65 20.75
N VAL A 1041 -26.73 -18.95 20.76
CA VAL A 1041 -25.90 -19.55 19.70
C VAL A 1041 -26.62 -19.54 18.33
N GLU A 1042 -27.94 -19.70 18.29
CA GLU A 1042 -28.71 -19.60 17.04
C GLU A 1042 -28.57 -18.20 16.41
N LEU A 1043 -28.56 -17.13 17.20
CA LEU A 1043 -28.34 -15.78 16.69
C LEU A 1043 -26.93 -15.59 16.10
N TYR A 1044 -25.89 -16.14 16.74
CA TYR A 1044 -24.54 -16.16 16.18
C TYR A 1044 -24.49 -16.88 14.84
N TYR A 1045 -25.21 -18.00 14.72
CA TYR A 1045 -25.34 -18.75 13.48
C TYR A 1045 -26.04 -17.91 12.39
N GLU A 1046 -27.16 -17.26 12.73
CA GLU A 1046 -27.91 -16.38 11.81
C GLU A 1046 -27.04 -15.24 11.26
N GLN A 1047 -26.23 -14.58 12.09
CA GLN A 1047 -25.33 -13.51 11.62
C GLN A 1047 -24.22 -14.02 10.70
N ILE A 1048 -23.69 -15.22 10.93
CA ILE A 1048 -22.74 -15.83 10.00
C ILE A 1048 -23.42 -16.15 8.68
N GLU A 1049 -24.68 -16.60 8.71
CA GLU A 1049 -25.46 -16.82 7.49
C GLU A 1049 -25.68 -15.50 6.72
N VAL A 1050 -25.98 -14.41 7.42
CA VAL A 1050 -26.07 -13.06 6.86
C VAL A 1050 -24.75 -12.66 6.18
N SER A 1051 -23.61 -12.82 6.86
CA SER A 1051 -22.29 -12.58 6.25
C SER A 1051 -22.10 -13.44 5.00
N CYS A 1052 -22.40 -14.74 5.06
CA CYS A 1052 -22.25 -15.65 3.91
C CYS A 1052 -23.13 -15.22 2.73
N ARG A 1053 -24.38 -14.82 3.00
CA ARG A 1053 -25.36 -14.42 1.99
C ARG A 1053 -24.91 -13.16 1.24
N TYR A 1054 -24.39 -12.18 1.96
CA TYR A 1054 -24.05 -10.87 1.40
C TYR A 1054 -22.60 -10.79 0.87
N SER A 1055 -21.67 -11.58 1.41
CA SER A 1055 -20.30 -11.64 0.90
C SER A 1055 -20.17 -12.37 -0.44
N LYS A 1056 -21.08 -13.30 -0.77
CA LYS A 1056 -21.04 -14.05 -2.03
C LYS A 1056 -21.50 -13.18 -3.20
N GLN A 1057 -20.56 -12.82 -4.07
CA GLN A 1057 -20.91 -12.30 -5.39
C GLN A 1057 -21.62 -13.42 -6.18
N ARG A 1058 -22.75 -13.15 -6.82
CA ARG A 1058 -23.28 -14.05 -7.87
C ARG A 1058 -22.26 -14.05 -9.00
N THR A 1059 -21.30 -14.98 -8.96
CA THR A 1059 -20.32 -15.18 -10.02
C THR A 1059 -21.08 -15.50 -11.32
N LYS A 1060 -20.68 -14.86 -12.42
CA LYS A 1060 -21.26 -15.11 -13.76
C LYS A 1060 -20.91 -16.49 -14.30
N ASP A 1061 -20.14 -17.29 -13.57
CA ASP A 1061 -19.68 -18.61 -13.98
C ASP A 1061 -20.18 -19.69 -13.01
N PRO A 1062 -21.36 -20.29 -13.26
CA PRO A 1062 -21.92 -21.35 -12.44
C PRO A 1062 -21.16 -22.69 -12.58
N LYS A 1063 -20.03 -22.74 -13.30
CA LYS A 1063 -19.24 -23.96 -13.56
C LYS A 1063 -18.05 -24.18 -12.62
N SER A 1064 -17.70 -23.24 -11.75
CA SER A 1064 -16.64 -23.44 -10.74
C SER A 1064 -17.24 -23.92 -9.42
N ASP A 1065 -17.67 -25.18 -9.36
CA ASP A 1065 -18.23 -25.85 -8.16
C ASP A 1065 -17.20 -26.09 -7.02
N SER A 1066 -16.03 -25.43 -7.07
CA SER A 1066 -14.98 -25.57 -6.06
C SER A 1066 -15.23 -24.63 -4.87
N MET A 1067 -15.32 -25.18 -3.66
CA MET A 1067 -15.38 -24.41 -2.40
C MET A 1067 -14.22 -23.41 -2.31
N THR A 1068 -14.53 -22.13 -2.11
CA THR A 1068 -13.54 -21.06 -1.96
C THR A 1068 -12.85 -21.08 -0.60
N ARG A 1069 -11.79 -20.28 -0.41
CA ARG A 1069 -11.14 -20.14 0.91
C ARG A 1069 -12.10 -19.51 1.94
N PHE A 1070 -12.95 -18.59 1.51
CA PHE A 1070 -14.05 -18.03 2.29
C PHE A 1070 -15.05 -19.10 2.72
N ASP A 1071 -15.48 -19.97 1.79
CA ASP A 1071 -16.44 -21.05 2.10
C ASP A 1071 -15.89 -22.01 3.16
N HIS A 1072 -14.61 -22.40 3.05
CA HIS A 1072 -13.95 -23.24 4.05
C HIS A 1072 -13.93 -22.57 5.43
N HIS A 1073 -13.58 -21.28 5.47
CA HIS A 1073 -13.54 -20.50 6.72
C HIS A 1073 -14.93 -20.39 7.35
N MET A 1074 -15.95 -20.00 6.59
CA MET A 1074 -17.31 -19.88 7.10
C MET A 1074 -17.89 -21.23 7.52
N THR A 1075 -17.59 -22.30 6.79
CA THR A 1075 -17.95 -23.67 7.18
C THR A 1075 -17.28 -24.05 8.51
N ALA A 1076 -16.04 -23.66 8.73
CA ALA A 1076 -15.35 -23.88 10.00
C ALA A 1076 -15.99 -23.10 11.16
N ARG A 1077 -16.37 -21.83 10.94
CA ARG A 1077 -17.10 -21.01 11.94
C ARG A 1077 -18.41 -21.67 12.33
N ILE A 1078 -19.20 -22.07 11.33
CA ILE A 1078 -20.47 -22.78 11.53
C ILE A 1078 -20.23 -24.09 12.30
N LYS A 1079 -19.23 -24.89 11.92
CA LYS A 1079 -18.92 -26.15 12.61
C LYS A 1079 -18.53 -25.93 14.08
N ALA A 1080 -17.71 -24.92 14.38
CA ALA A 1080 -17.33 -24.61 15.76
C ALA A 1080 -18.55 -24.27 16.62
N LEU A 1081 -19.47 -23.46 16.10
CA LEU A 1081 -20.74 -23.15 16.78
C LEU A 1081 -21.65 -24.38 16.90
N LEU A 1082 -21.75 -25.22 15.87
CA LEU A 1082 -22.53 -26.46 15.91
C LEU A 1082 -21.98 -27.43 16.98
N PHE A 1083 -20.66 -27.56 17.12
CA PHE A 1083 -20.06 -28.35 18.19
C PHE A 1083 -20.41 -27.78 19.56
N PHE A 1084 -20.39 -26.46 19.72
CA PHE A 1084 -20.80 -25.82 20.96
C PHE A 1084 -22.30 -26.06 21.26
N GLN A 1085 -23.16 -25.94 20.25
CA GLN A 1085 -24.59 -26.20 20.34
C GLN A 1085 -24.93 -27.66 20.70
N LEU A 1086 -24.22 -28.63 20.10
CA LEU A 1086 -24.34 -30.05 20.42
C LEU A 1086 -23.96 -30.33 21.88
N ASN A 1087 -22.87 -29.72 22.35
CA ASN A 1087 -22.44 -29.85 23.73
C ASN A 1087 -23.46 -29.25 24.71
N ILE A 1088 -24.04 -28.09 24.40
CA ILE A 1088 -25.15 -27.50 25.18
C ILE A 1088 -26.35 -28.47 25.20
N THR A 1089 -26.73 -29.03 24.06
CA THR A 1089 -27.86 -29.96 23.92
C THR A 1089 -27.66 -31.21 24.79
N GLU A 1090 -26.46 -31.79 24.79
CA GLU A 1090 -26.14 -32.92 25.66
C GLU A 1090 -26.14 -32.54 27.15
N ALA A 1091 -25.70 -31.34 27.50
CA ALA A 1091 -25.80 -30.83 28.87
C ALA A 1091 -27.26 -30.68 29.32
N ILE A 1092 -28.14 -30.11 28.49
CA ILE A 1092 -29.58 -29.99 28.73
C ILE A 1092 -30.18 -31.37 29.04
N LYS A 1093 -29.96 -32.36 28.18
CA LYS A 1093 -30.46 -33.75 28.38
C LYS A 1093 -29.98 -34.37 29.68
N LYS A 1094 -28.76 -34.07 30.13
CA LYS A 1094 -28.18 -34.63 31.36
C LYS A 1094 -28.72 -33.95 32.61
N VAL A 1095 -28.85 -32.62 32.59
CA VAL A 1095 -29.46 -31.85 33.69
C VAL A 1095 -30.94 -32.22 33.84
N ASP A 1096 -31.67 -32.34 32.73
CA ASP A 1096 -33.09 -32.70 32.73
C ASP A 1096 -33.32 -34.11 33.31
N ARG A 1097 -32.51 -35.09 32.92
CA ARG A 1097 -32.52 -36.44 33.52
C ARG A 1097 -32.22 -36.43 35.02
N ALA A 1098 -31.27 -35.61 35.47
CA ALA A 1098 -30.94 -35.49 36.88
C ALA A 1098 -32.09 -34.86 37.68
N ARG A 1099 -32.75 -33.85 37.09
CA ARG A 1099 -33.95 -33.20 37.65
C ARG A 1099 -35.11 -34.20 37.82
N GLU A 1100 -35.40 -35.00 36.80
CA GLU A 1100 -36.47 -36.02 36.87
C GLU A 1100 -36.14 -37.21 37.80
N GLY A 1101 -34.86 -37.45 38.05
CA GLY A 1101 -34.34 -38.56 38.85
C GLY A 1101 -34.04 -38.19 40.32
N GLY A 1102 -34.13 -36.91 40.69
CA GLY A 1102 -33.74 -36.43 42.02
C GLY A 1102 -32.26 -36.65 42.34
N GLY A 1103 -31.39 -36.60 41.31
CA GLY A 1103 -29.96 -36.91 41.41
C GLY A 1103 -29.07 -35.67 41.34
N ASN A 1104 -27.81 -35.83 41.76
CA ASN A 1104 -26.78 -34.79 41.60
C ASN A 1104 -25.99 -34.99 40.31
N VAL A 1105 -25.54 -33.87 39.75
CA VAL A 1105 -24.69 -33.86 38.55
C VAL A 1105 -23.26 -33.53 38.93
N LYS A 1106 -22.31 -34.35 38.49
CA LYS A 1106 -20.88 -34.04 38.63
C LYS A 1106 -20.40 -33.30 37.38
N VAL A 1107 -19.76 -32.15 37.58
CA VAL A 1107 -19.15 -31.35 36.50
C VAL A 1107 -17.69 -31.74 36.35
N THR A 1108 -17.27 -32.11 35.14
CA THR A 1108 -15.89 -32.35 34.75
C THR A 1108 -15.47 -31.33 33.69
N LYS A 1109 -14.27 -30.75 33.83
CA LYS A 1109 -13.78 -29.68 32.95
C LYS A 1109 -12.80 -30.24 31.94
N SER A 1110 -12.93 -29.80 30.69
CA SER A 1110 -12.00 -30.06 29.59
C SER A 1110 -11.70 -28.73 28.86
N LEU A 1111 -10.60 -28.66 28.13
CA LEU A 1111 -10.29 -27.49 27.30
C LEU A 1111 -11.30 -27.33 26.15
N VAL A 1112 -11.48 -26.10 25.65
CA VAL A 1112 -12.43 -25.79 24.56
C VAL A 1112 -12.22 -26.63 23.30
N TYR A 1113 -10.99 -27.03 23.03
CA TYR A 1113 -10.63 -27.83 21.86
C TYR A 1113 -11.30 -29.22 21.83
N PHE A 1114 -11.76 -29.73 22.99
CA PHE A 1114 -12.51 -30.98 23.09
C PHE A 1114 -13.98 -30.87 22.63
N LEU A 1115 -14.45 -29.69 22.20
CA LEU A 1115 -15.72 -29.57 21.47
C LEU A 1115 -15.67 -30.33 20.14
N ALA A 1116 -14.53 -30.31 19.45
CA ALA A 1116 -14.39 -30.99 18.18
C ALA A 1116 -14.11 -32.49 18.38
N PRO A 1117 -14.78 -33.38 17.61
CA PRO A 1117 -14.46 -34.80 17.61
C PRO A 1117 -12.99 -35.06 17.23
N VAL A 1118 -12.38 -36.09 17.82
CA VAL A 1118 -10.94 -36.41 17.65
C VAL A 1118 -10.53 -36.57 16.18
N GLN A 1119 -11.44 -37.02 15.30
CA GLN A 1119 -11.19 -37.11 13.85
C GLN A 1119 -10.91 -35.77 13.15
N TYR A 1120 -11.36 -34.64 13.72
CA TYR A 1120 -11.04 -33.29 13.25
C TYR A 1120 -9.75 -32.74 13.86
N LEU A 1121 -9.26 -33.39 14.93
CA LEU A 1121 -8.00 -33.08 15.62
C LEU A 1121 -6.85 -34.00 15.14
N LEU A 1122 -7.16 -35.19 14.61
CA LEU A 1122 -6.20 -36.19 14.11
C LEU A 1122 -5.34 -35.73 12.91
N PRO A 1123 -5.87 -34.98 11.92
CA PRO A 1123 -5.07 -34.37 10.87
C PRO A 1123 -4.07 -33.32 11.38
N MET A 1124 -4.10 -32.98 12.67
CA MET A 1124 -3.16 -32.07 13.31
C MET A 1124 -1.89 -32.79 13.78
N VAL A 1125 -1.85 -34.12 13.86
CA VAL A 1125 -0.70 -34.83 14.44
C VAL A 1125 0.54 -34.74 13.54
N ASP A 1126 0.39 -34.97 12.23
CA ASP A 1126 1.49 -34.79 11.24
C ASP A 1126 1.84 -33.29 11.08
N PRO A 1127 0.82 -32.42 10.87
CA PRO A 1127 0.69 -31.03 11.25
C PRO A 1127 1.70 -30.50 12.23
N LEU A 1128 1.47 -30.90 13.48
CA LEU A 1128 2.11 -30.46 14.70
C LEU A 1128 3.55 -30.96 14.83
N THR A 1129 3.89 -32.13 14.29
CA THR A 1129 5.27 -32.60 14.26
C THR A 1129 6.12 -31.87 13.22
N GLU A 1130 5.61 -31.63 12.00
CA GLU A 1130 6.27 -30.78 11.01
C GLU A 1130 6.24 -29.30 11.45
N SER A 1131 5.13 -28.85 12.03
CA SER A 1131 4.93 -27.48 12.51
C SER A 1131 5.68 -27.19 13.79
N MET A 1132 6.02 -28.14 14.65
CA MET A 1132 6.98 -27.88 15.72
C MET A 1132 8.37 -27.57 15.15
N SER A 1133 8.77 -28.18 14.03
CA SER A 1133 10.01 -27.83 13.32
C SER A 1133 9.92 -26.52 12.51
N LEU A 1134 8.74 -26.19 11.97
CA LEU A 1134 8.45 -24.96 11.21
C LEU A 1134 8.08 -23.75 12.08
N ILE A 1135 7.52 -23.92 13.27
CA ILE A 1135 7.36 -22.89 14.31
C ILE A 1135 8.73 -22.53 14.90
N HIS A 1136 9.68 -23.49 14.90
CA HIS A 1136 11.09 -23.20 15.09
C HIS A 1136 11.77 -22.58 13.85
N SER A 1137 11.16 -22.71 12.66
CA SER A 1137 11.62 -22.00 11.47
C SER A 1137 11.22 -20.54 11.59
N ARG A 1138 12.24 -19.69 11.55
CA ARG A 1138 12.23 -18.27 11.94
C ARG A 1138 11.57 -17.36 10.89
N ASP A 1139 10.59 -17.89 10.16
CA ASP A 1139 9.94 -17.24 9.03
C ASP A 1139 8.46 -17.02 9.36
N LEU A 1140 8.13 -15.79 9.74
CA LEU A 1140 6.78 -15.38 10.16
C LEU A 1140 5.76 -15.59 9.03
N LEU A 1141 6.21 -15.54 7.78
CA LEU A 1141 5.42 -15.76 6.57
C LEU A 1141 5.03 -17.24 6.45
N LYS A 1142 5.93 -18.17 6.80
CA LYS A 1142 5.61 -19.61 6.89
C LYS A 1142 4.67 -19.94 8.04
N ILE A 1143 4.80 -19.24 9.17
CA ILE A 1143 3.87 -19.39 10.31
C ILE A 1143 2.46 -18.87 9.91
N LEU A 1144 2.37 -17.73 9.23
CA LEU A 1144 1.12 -17.19 8.68
C LEU A 1144 0.52 -18.11 7.61
N GLN A 1145 1.35 -18.74 6.76
CA GLN A 1145 0.93 -19.76 5.80
C GLN A 1145 0.30 -20.97 6.50
N LEU A 1146 0.88 -21.39 7.64
CA LEU A 1146 0.39 -22.51 8.42
C LEU A 1146 -0.94 -22.16 9.12
N ILE A 1147 -1.04 -21.01 9.78
CA ILE A 1147 -2.28 -20.51 10.41
C ILE A 1147 -3.42 -20.38 9.40
N ASN A 1148 -3.11 -20.05 8.14
CA ASN A 1148 -4.10 -19.90 7.08
C ASN A 1148 -4.38 -21.18 6.27
N HIS A 1149 -3.87 -22.33 6.71
CA HIS A 1149 -4.18 -23.61 6.08
C HIS A 1149 -5.64 -24.02 6.33
N PRO A 1150 -6.42 -24.46 5.31
CA PRO A 1150 -7.83 -24.82 5.49
C PRO A 1150 -8.08 -25.92 6.55
N LEU A 1151 -7.14 -26.86 6.71
CA LEU A 1151 -7.24 -27.91 7.74
C LEU A 1151 -7.18 -27.34 9.18
N LEU A 1152 -6.63 -26.15 9.37
CA LEU A 1152 -6.46 -25.49 10.67
C LEU A 1152 -7.61 -24.54 11.03
N ASP A 1153 -8.57 -24.30 10.13
CA ASP A 1153 -9.63 -23.33 10.38
C ASP A 1153 -10.54 -23.69 11.55
N ILE A 1154 -10.95 -24.95 11.67
CA ILE A 1154 -11.80 -25.37 12.80
C ILE A 1154 -11.09 -25.10 14.12
N PHE A 1155 -9.78 -25.36 14.19
CA PHE A 1155 -8.98 -25.08 15.38
C PHE A 1155 -8.90 -23.57 15.67
N ASN A 1156 -8.66 -22.75 14.65
CA ASN A 1156 -8.65 -21.31 14.79
C ASN A 1156 -10.02 -20.77 15.28
N GLU A 1157 -11.13 -21.29 14.77
CA GLU A 1157 -12.46 -20.87 15.21
C GLU A 1157 -12.82 -21.35 16.63
N LEU A 1158 -12.29 -22.49 17.07
CA LEU A 1158 -12.38 -22.88 18.48
C LEU A 1158 -11.58 -21.92 19.38
N ARG A 1159 -10.46 -21.39 18.90
CA ARG A 1159 -9.70 -20.33 19.59
C ARG A 1159 -10.47 -19.00 19.62
N CYS A 1160 -11.28 -18.70 18.62
CA CYS A 1160 -12.20 -17.55 18.66
C CYS A 1160 -13.26 -17.72 19.78
N LEU A 1161 -13.78 -18.94 20.02
CA LEU A 1161 -14.66 -19.18 21.17
C LEU A 1161 -13.95 -18.98 22.51
N GLU A 1162 -12.66 -19.35 22.59
CA GLU A 1162 -11.83 -19.10 23.76
C GLU A 1162 -11.69 -17.60 24.06
N SER A 1163 -11.47 -16.78 23.02
CA SER A 1163 -11.36 -15.32 23.17
C SER A 1163 -12.68 -14.66 23.59
N LEU A 1164 -13.82 -15.27 23.28
CA LEU A 1164 -15.15 -14.90 23.82
C LEU A 1164 -15.38 -15.37 25.27
N GLY A 1165 -14.39 -16.02 25.88
CA GLY A 1165 -14.43 -16.49 27.26
C GLY A 1165 -14.94 -17.92 27.44
N LEU A 1166 -15.04 -18.73 26.38
CA LEU A 1166 -15.30 -20.17 26.51
C LEU A 1166 -13.99 -20.93 26.71
N THR A 1167 -13.26 -20.67 27.81
CA THR A 1167 -11.94 -21.29 28.05
C THR A 1167 -12.02 -22.80 28.32
N HIS A 1168 -13.12 -23.25 28.92
CA HIS A 1168 -13.34 -24.63 29.30
C HIS A 1168 -14.75 -25.09 28.93
N VAL A 1169 -14.83 -26.34 28.51
CA VAL A 1169 -16.07 -27.05 28.24
C VAL A 1169 -16.31 -28.01 29.39
N CYS A 1170 -17.54 -28.01 29.88
CA CYS A 1170 -17.94 -28.82 31.01
C CYS A 1170 -18.75 -30.03 30.53
N THR A 1171 -18.28 -31.22 30.88
CA THR A 1171 -19.02 -32.47 30.73
C THR A 1171 -19.73 -32.82 32.03
N LEU A 1172 -20.91 -33.41 31.92
CA LEU A 1172 -21.75 -33.77 33.06
C LEU A 1172 -21.84 -35.29 33.21
N ASP A 1173 -21.70 -35.79 34.43
CA ASP A 1173 -21.97 -37.19 34.78
C ASP A 1173 -23.11 -37.25 35.80
N THR A 1174 -24.13 -38.08 35.52
CA THR A 1174 -25.26 -38.28 36.44
C THR A 1174 -24.87 -39.30 37.51
N ARG A 1175 -24.86 -38.91 38.79
CA ARG A 1175 -24.72 -39.89 39.88
C ARG A 1175 -26.03 -40.66 40.02
N PHE A 1176 -26.01 -41.97 39.79
CA PHE A 1176 -27.16 -42.83 40.03
C PHE A 1176 -27.51 -42.82 41.53
N SER A 1177 -28.61 -42.18 41.90
CA SER A 1177 -29.17 -42.28 43.25
C SER A 1177 -30.09 -43.50 43.31
N LEU A 1178 -29.65 -44.56 44.02
CA LEU A 1178 -30.49 -45.73 44.32
C LEU A 1178 -31.80 -45.31 45.03
N GLY A 1179 -31.77 -44.23 45.83
CA GLY A 1179 -32.95 -43.70 46.53
C GLY A 1179 -34.05 -43.24 45.58
N GLY A 1180 -33.72 -42.45 44.55
CA GLY A 1180 -34.70 -41.94 43.58
C GLY A 1180 -35.33 -43.04 42.71
N PHE A 1181 -34.57 -44.10 42.42
CA PHE A 1181 -35.07 -45.29 41.72
C PHE A 1181 -36.18 -45.98 42.54
N PHE A 1182 -35.98 -46.16 43.85
CA PHE A 1182 -37.00 -46.75 44.72
C PHE A 1182 -38.22 -45.86 44.90
N THR A 1183 -38.07 -44.53 44.98
CA THR A 1183 -39.21 -43.61 45.09
C THR A 1183 -40.08 -43.59 43.83
N LYS A 1184 -39.46 -43.65 42.63
CA LYS A 1184 -40.18 -43.69 41.34
C LYS A 1184 -40.82 -45.06 41.09
N MET A 1185 -40.15 -46.15 41.50
CA MET A 1185 -40.74 -47.49 41.53
C MET A 1185 -41.94 -47.55 42.49
N HIS A 1186 -41.85 -46.95 43.68
CA HIS A 1186 -42.95 -46.90 44.63
C HIS A 1186 -44.13 -46.05 44.11
N ARG A 1187 -43.86 -44.94 43.42
CA ARG A 1187 -44.90 -44.08 42.80
C ARG A 1187 -45.58 -44.75 41.60
N ASN A 1188 -44.84 -45.52 40.81
CA ASN A 1188 -45.37 -46.30 39.69
C ASN A 1188 -46.13 -47.55 40.15
N ILE A 1189 -45.69 -48.21 41.23
CA ILE A 1189 -46.43 -49.30 41.87
C ILE A 1189 -47.74 -48.77 42.47
N ARG A 1190 -47.73 -47.58 43.08
CA ARG A 1190 -48.95 -46.94 43.62
C ARG A 1190 -49.94 -46.56 42.53
N ARG A 1191 -49.48 -46.04 41.38
CA ARG A 1191 -50.31 -45.76 40.20
C ARG A 1191 -50.81 -46.99 39.44
N ALA A 1192 -50.23 -48.17 39.69
CA ALA A 1192 -50.71 -49.43 39.13
C ALA A 1192 -51.65 -50.18 40.11
N LEU A 1193 -51.72 -49.71 41.36
CA LEU A 1193 -52.59 -50.24 42.42
C LEU A 1193 -53.83 -49.37 42.65
N ASP A 1194 -53.77 -48.07 42.34
CA ASP A 1194 -54.93 -47.17 42.13
C ASP A 1194 -55.50 -47.36 40.71
#